data_AF-A0A9Q9UEL1-F1
#
_entry.id   AF-A0A9Q9UEL1-F1
#
_cell.length_a   1.000
_cell.length_b   1.000
_cell.length_c   1.000
_cell.angle_alpha   90.00
_cell.angle_beta   90.00
_cell.angle_gamma   90.00
#
_symmetry.space_group_name_H-M   'P 1'
#
loop_
_entity.id
_entity.type
_entity.pdbx_description
1 polymer ?
#
loop_
_entity_poly.entity_id
_entity_poly.type
_entity_poly.pdbx_seq_one_letter_code
_entity_poly.pdbx_strand_id
1 'polypeptide(L)'
;MILDLFLQHPWAYLTAALVGLLVTKLLLNKYGNGLNGIPGPALAAFTDLWRFLDVYRRRPEVTQIALHEKYGSVVRLGPNTVSIADPAAIQTIYAHNSGYTKSDFYPVQQTINKSGKRLITLFTSQDEKFHSQLRRSVSNAYAMSTLVQFEPFVDSTTTELFKQLDQRYANQNDVLDFGTWLQYYAFDVIGELTYSKRLGFVDHGKDVDNIIGNLEWLLKYAAPVGQLPILDSLLLKNPLRLQLTKWGFTNSSSPVAIFARNRMLARVDPEKLGDMKFDQDNGRRDFLSRFLEANQKDPEFMNNDRVLALTVANMFAGSDTTAITFRAIFYYLMKNPDDMKTLMAELAEEEKADHFAREDGLVSWNEVRDLPFLNAVVKEALRCHPAAGLMLERIVPARGLEVDGHHIPSGTIVGVNAWVLHRNKDIFGHDADRWRPSRWIEASTEQKRRMENYMFAFGAGSRTCIGKNISLLEMYKMVPAFLRRYELEFPSADNTWHLNNGKLLPILALSNICKHHLLISLLDTDFNTAWFVKQKTMSPSKTLAPRVETDVLLAIKPEHLANIISREKNHEYRKYRLKDGVLRLWLYETGSGGVIPPNTRHEPGSVPTEPFGIGNDDFNAGRKESKYGYPILELYELANPLTLNEMKTRWKMGGAPMGWQYVTSDLWEDRRGEDEERREKVKKLF
;
A
#
# COMPACT_ATOMS: atom_id res chain seq x y z
N MET A 1 -31.09 64.79 12.78
CA MET A 1 -31.02 64.09 14.09
C MET A 1 -30.36 62.72 14.01
N ILE A 2 -30.96 61.70 13.36
CA ILE A 2 -30.34 60.35 13.29
C ILE A 2 -28.98 60.37 12.56
N LEU A 3 -28.87 61.15 11.48
CA LEU A 3 -27.61 61.32 10.75
C LEU A 3 -26.53 61.99 11.61
N ASP A 4 -26.90 62.97 12.44
CA ASP A 4 -25.96 63.68 13.32
C ASP A 4 -25.46 62.78 14.45
N LEU A 5 -26.35 61.97 15.05
CA LEU A 5 -25.96 60.92 16.00
C LEU A 5 -25.02 59.89 15.37
N PHE A 6 -25.29 59.47 14.13
CA PHE A 6 -24.40 58.56 13.40
C PHE A 6 -23.02 59.18 13.13
N LEU A 7 -22.96 60.46 12.79
CA LEU A 7 -21.70 61.21 12.58
C LEU A 7 -20.93 61.46 13.88
N GLN A 8 -21.60 61.56 15.03
CA GLN A 8 -20.96 61.69 16.35
C GLN A 8 -20.33 60.38 16.83
N HIS A 9 -20.94 59.22 16.53
CA HIS A 9 -20.47 57.91 17.00
C HIS A 9 -20.43 56.83 15.89
N PRO A 10 -19.80 57.07 14.73
CA PRO A 10 -19.90 56.18 13.57
C PRO A 10 -19.39 54.76 13.87
N TRP A 11 -18.32 54.64 14.66
CA TRP A 11 -17.76 53.36 15.09
C TRP A 11 -18.70 52.54 15.96
N ALA A 12 -19.54 53.17 16.79
CA ALA A 12 -20.50 52.47 17.64
C ALA A 12 -21.63 51.87 16.80
N TYR A 13 -22.18 52.62 15.84
CA TYR A 13 -23.20 52.12 14.91
C TYR A 13 -22.65 51.05 13.96
N LEU A 14 -21.42 51.22 13.45
CA LEU A 14 -20.75 50.19 12.64
C LEU A 14 -20.54 48.90 13.45
N THR A 15 -20.08 49.00 14.70
CA THR A 15 -19.91 47.84 15.59
C THR A 15 -21.24 47.16 15.87
N ALA A 16 -22.29 47.93 16.19
CA ALA A 16 -23.64 47.39 16.43
C ALA A 16 -24.21 46.69 15.18
N ALA A 17 -24.02 47.26 13.99
CA ALA A 17 -24.43 46.64 12.73
C ALA A 17 -23.67 45.34 12.44
N LEU A 18 -22.34 45.32 12.64
CA LEU A 18 -21.51 44.12 12.48
C LEU A 18 -21.90 43.01 13.48
N VAL A 19 -22.16 43.35 14.74
CA VAL A 19 -22.66 42.41 15.75
C VAL A 19 -24.05 41.89 15.38
N GLY A 20 -24.97 42.76 14.93
CA GLY A 20 -26.31 42.36 14.48
C GLY A 20 -26.28 41.41 13.28
N LEU A 21 -25.43 41.68 12.28
CA LEU A 21 -25.19 40.80 11.13
C LEU A 21 -24.58 39.46 11.56
N LEU A 22 -23.62 39.46 12.50
CA LEU A 22 -23.02 38.24 13.03
C LEU A 22 -24.05 37.39 13.77
N VAL A 23 -24.83 37.98 14.69
CA VAL A 23 -25.90 37.27 15.43
C VAL A 23 -26.94 36.71 14.46
N THR A 24 -27.38 37.51 13.49
CA THR A 24 -28.32 37.05 12.45
C THR A 24 -27.75 35.86 11.67
N LYS A 25 -26.48 35.91 11.26
CA LYS A 25 -25.80 34.80 10.58
C LYS A 25 -25.70 33.55 11.45
N LEU A 26 -25.39 33.68 12.74
CA LEU A 26 -25.33 32.54 13.66
C LEU A 26 -26.71 31.90 13.89
N LEU A 27 -27.77 32.71 13.98
CA LEU A 27 -29.16 32.23 14.09
C LEU A 27 -29.62 31.52 12.81
N LEU A 28 -29.32 32.10 11.62
CA LEU A 28 -29.58 31.45 10.33
C LEU A 28 -28.80 30.14 10.16
N ASN A 29 -27.53 30.12 10.56
CA ASN A 29 -26.70 28.91 10.60
C ASN A 29 -27.37 27.79 11.42
N LYS A 30 -27.87 28.11 12.62
CA LYS A 30 -28.55 27.13 13.47
C LYS A 30 -29.87 26.68 12.86
N TYR A 31 -30.76 27.64 12.57
CA TYR A 31 -32.18 27.39 12.33
C TYR A 31 -32.62 27.32 10.86
N GLY A 32 -31.91 27.99 9.95
CA GLY A 32 -32.29 28.14 8.53
C GLY A 32 -31.94 26.95 7.64
N ASN A 33 -30.98 26.10 8.04
CA ASN A 33 -30.46 25.02 7.20
C ASN A 33 -31.25 23.70 7.27
N GLY A 34 -32.42 23.66 7.93
CA GLY A 34 -33.20 22.43 8.11
C GLY A 34 -32.64 21.40 9.11
N LEU A 35 -31.38 21.53 9.54
CA LEU A 35 -30.68 20.61 10.46
C LEU A 35 -31.06 20.77 11.95
N ASN A 36 -32.29 21.19 12.26
CA ASN A 36 -32.73 21.52 13.63
C ASN A 36 -32.99 20.30 14.50
N GLY A 37 -33.46 19.19 13.90
CA GLY A 37 -33.70 17.94 14.60
C GLY A 37 -32.45 17.12 14.87
N ILE A 38 -31.32 17.44 14.21
CA ILE A 38 -30.09 16.62 14.30
C ILE A 38 -29.31 16.98 15.57
N PRO A 39 -29.05 16.03 16.48
CA PRO A 39 -28.33 16.26 17.72
C PRO A 39 -26.84 16.55 17.49
N GLY A 40 -26.20 17.23 18.44
CA GLY A 40 -24.76 17.53 18.37
C GLY A 40 -24.29 18.54 19.44
N PRO A 41 -23.01 18.95 19.40
CA PRO A 41 -22.49 20.01 20.25
C PRO A 41 -23.21 21.35 19.99
N ALA A 42 -23.64 22.04 21.04
CA ALA A 42 -24.44 23.28 20.90
C ALA A 42 -23.76 24.35 20.03
N LEU A 43 -22.43 24.52 20.16
CA LEU A 43 -21.65 25.48 19.37
C LEU A 43 -21.49 25.09 17.90
N ALA A 44 -21.50 23.77 17.59
CA ALA A 44 -21.37 23.27 16.22
C ALA A 44 -22.53 23.71 15.33
N ALA A 45 -23.74 23.82 15.88
CA ALA A 45 -24.89 24.31 15.13
C ALA A 45 -24.76 25.79 14.68
N PHE A 46 -23.96 26.60 15.38
CA PHE A 46 -23.80 28.02 15.08
C PHE A 46 -22.59 28.32 14.19
N THR A 47 -21.47 27.59 14.32
CA THR A 47 -20.23 27.91 13.60
C THR A 47 -19.31 26.70 13.37
N ASP A 48 -18.72 26.63 12.17
CA ASP A 48 -17.65 25.67 11.83
C ASP A 48 -16.36 25.90 12.64
N LEU A 49 -16.23 27.02 13.34
CA LEU A 49 -15.13 27.25 14.30
C LEU A 49 -15.07 26.14 15.36
N TRP A 50 -16.19 25.52 15.73
CA TRP A 50 -16.20 24.39 16.66
C TRP A 50 -15.41 23.19 16.09
N ARG A 51 -15.72 22.75 14.86
CA ARG A 51 -15.02 21.62 14.23
C ARG A 51 -13.58 21.97 13.82
N PHE A 52 -13.31 23.22 13.44
CA PHE A 52 -11.96 23.73 13.27
C PHE A 52 -11.13 23.54 14.55
N LEU A 53 -11.66 23.96 15.71
CA LEU A 53 -10.95 23.85 17.00
C LEU A 53 -10.79 22.40 17.47
N ASP A 54 -11.77 21.54 17.21
CA ASP A 54 -11.69 20.10 17.49
C ASP A 54 -10.55 19.43 16.72
N VAL A 55 -10.49 19.65 15.40
CA VAL A 55 -9.39 19.14 14.55
C VAL A 55 -8.06 19.84 14.86
N TYR A 56 -8.06 21.12 15.26
CA TYR A 56 -6.85 21.85 15.67
C TYR A 56 -6.24 21.31 16.96
N ARG A 57 -7.06 20.79 17.90
CA ARG A 57 -6.63 20.06 19.10
C ARG A 57 -6.07 18.66 18.81
N ARG A 58 -6.15 18.20 17.56
CA ARG A 58 -5.50 16.99 17.07
C ARG A 58 -6.00 15.69 17.71
N ARG A 59 -7.20 15.64 18.30
CA ARG A 59 -7.86 14.38 18.73
C ARG A 59 -9.35 14.29 18.32
N PRO A 60 -9.74 14.71 17.10
CA PRO A 60 -11.15 14.74 16.68
C PRO A 60 -11.79 13.35 16.63
N GLU A 61 -11.01 12.27 16.53
CA GLU A 61 -11.51 10.90 16.59
C GLU A 61 -12.07 10.55 17.97
N VAL A 62 -11.43 11.02 19.06
CA VAL A 62 -11.93 10.82 20.43
C VAL A 62 -13.23 11.59 20.62
N THR A 63 -13.26 12.85 20.18
CA THR A 63 -14.46 13.69 20.24
C THR A 63 -15.62 13.06 19.45
N GLN A 64 -15.37 12.61 18.22
CA GLN A 64 -16.42 12.05 17.36
C GLN A 64 -16.93 10.70 17.84
N ILE A 65 -16.06 9.81 18.37
CA ILE A 65 -16.49 8.56 19.02
C ILE A 65 -17.45 8.89 20.18
N ALA A 66 -17.03 9.74 21.12
CA ALA A 66 -17.84 10.10 22.28
C ALA A 66 -19.16 10.82 21.91
N LEU A 67 -19.17 11.57 20.80
CA LEU A 67 -20.40 12.20 20.29
C LEU A 67 -21.39 11.19 19.69
N HIS A 68 -20.90 10.19 18.94
CA HIS A 68 -21.75 9.13 18.40
C HIS A 68 -22.22 8.15 19.48
N GLU A 69 -21.41 7.87 20.50
CA GLU A 69 -21.85 7.14 21.71
C GLU A 69 -22.98 7.87 22.43
N LYS A 70 -22.93 9.21 22.49
CA LYS A 70 -23.93 10.03 23.19
C LYS A 70 -25.21 10.27 22.39
N TYR A 71 -25.11 10.49 21.08
CA TYR A 71 -26.19 11.01 20.24
C TYR A 71 -26.68 10.03 19.16
N GLY A 72 -26.06 8.87 19.01
CA GLY A 72 -26.45 7.85 18.04
C GLY A 72 -25.77 8.03 16.68
N SER A 73 -26.41 7.51 15.62
CA SER A 73 -25.74 7.34 14.32
C SER A 73 -25.57 8.64 13.52
N VAL A 74 -26.33 9.70 13.81
CA VAL A 74 -26.32 10.98 13.07
C VAL A 74 -25.98 12.14 14.01
N VAL A 75 -24.90 12.87 13.74
CA VAL A 75 -24.39 13.94 14.62
C VAL A 75 -24.04 15.20 13.84
N ARG A 76 -24.59 16.35 14.22
CA ARG A 76 -24.29 17.67 13.64
C ARG A 76 -22.94 18.18 14.15
N LEU A 77 -21.94 18.27 13.27
CA LEU A 77 -20.59 18.78 13.56
C LEU A 77 -20.34 20.22 13.06
N GLY A 78 -21.27 20.81 12.31
CA GLY A 78 -21.19 22.20 11.85
C GLY A 78 -22.57 22.77 11.47
N PRO A 79 -22.64 24.07 11.11
CA PRO A 79 -23.85 24.72 10.65
C PRO A 79 -24.52 24.01 9.48
N ASN A 80 -23.70 23.42 8.62
CA ASN A 80 -24.11 22.68 7.42
C ASN A 80 -23.28 21.40 7.27
N THR A 81 -22.96 20.72 8.39
CA THR A 81 -22.10 19.53 8.40
C THR A 81 -22.59 18.49 9.40
N VAL A 82 -22.78 17.26 8.94
CA VAL A 82 -23.30 16.12 9.70
C VAL A 82 -22.39 14.91 9.52
N SER A 83 -21.99 14.29 10.62
CA SER A 83 -21.29 13.01 10.62
C SER A 83 -22.27 11.86 10.81
N ILE A 84 -22.00 10.77 10.11
CA ILE A 84 -22.87 9.60 10.02
C ILE A 84 -22.04 8.36 10.37
N ALA A 85 -22.58 7.55 11.28
CA ALA A 85 -22.04 6.26 11.69
C ALA A 85 -23.01 5.10 11.36
N ASP A 86 -24.16 5.37 10.74
CA ASP A 86 -25.01 4.35 10.12
C ASP A 86 -24.24 3.68 8.97
N PRO A 87 -23.99 2.36 9.03
CA PRO A 87 -23.30 1.67 7.96
C PRO A 87 -24.11 1.54 6.65
N ALA A 88 -25.44 1.57 6.70
CA ALA A 88 -26.26 1.54 5.49
C ALA A 88 -26.00 2.79 4.62
N ALA A 89 -25.77 3.94 5.27
CA ALA A 89 -25.43 5.19 4.60
C ALA A 89 -24.13 5.12 3.77
N ILE A 90 -23.22 4.17 4.02
CA ILE A 90 -22.00 3.99 3.20
C ILE A 90 -22.38 3.68 1.75
N GLN A 91 -23.35 2.77 1.56
CA GLN A 91 -23.81 2.35 0.24
C GLN A 91 -24.60 3.45 -0.45
N THR A 92 -25.24 4.36 0.29
CA THR A 92 -25.97 5.52 -0.27
C THR A 92 -25.01 6.64 -0.68
N ILE A 93 -24.14 7.08 0.24
CA ILE A 93 -23.28 8.26 0.07
C ILE A 93 -22.13 7.97 -0.88
N TYR A 94 -21.45 6.83 -0.72
CA TYR A 94 -20.21 6.53 -1.45
C TYR A 94 -20.40 5.66 -2.69
N ALA A 95 -21.63 5.29 -3.05
CA ALA A 95 -21.93 4.50 -4.24
C ALA A 95 -21.35 5.09 -5.53
N HIS A 96 -21.24 4.23 -6.54
CA HIS A 96 -20.93 4.67 -7.90
C HIS A 96 -22.10 5.49 -8.46
N ASN A 97 -21.80 6.66 -9.03
CA ASN A 97 -22.79 7.58 -9.61
C ASN A 97 -23.90 8.01 -8.62
N SER A 98 -23.59 8.08 -7.32
CA SER A 98 -24.56 8.44 -6.27
C SER A 98 -25.00 9.92 -6.31
N GLY A 99 -24.26 10.77 -7.04
CA GLY A 99 -24.46 12.22 -7.12
C GLY A 99 -23.84 13.01 -5.95
N TYR A 100 -23.15 12.33 -5.04
CA TYR A 100 -22.50 12.93 -3.88
C TYR A 100 -21.08 13.40 -4.23
N THR A 101 -20.93 14.69 -4.52
CA THR A 101 -19.65 15.31 -4.86
C THR A 101 -18.80 15.56 -3.59
N LYS A 102 -17.49 15.82 -3.76
CA LYS A 102 -16.59 16.16 -2.64
C LYS A 102 -16.74 17.63 -2.23
N SER A 103 -16.68 17.90 -0.92
CA SER A 103 -16.71 19.25 -0.36
C SER A 103 -15.40 20.04 -0.58
N ASP A 104 -15.42 21.31 -0.19
CA ASP A 104 -14.26 22.21 -0.27
C ASP A 104 -13.14 21.91 0.75
N PHE A 105 -13.30 20.87 1.59
CA PHE A 105 -12.22 20.28 2.38
C PHE A 105 -11.06 19.78 1.48
N TYR A 106 -11.38 19.24 0.30
CA TYR A 106 -10.41 18.57 -0.56
C TYR A 106 -9.48 19.53 -1.35
N PRO A 107 -9.96 20.65 -1.93
CA PRO A 107 -9.09 21.65 -2.56
C PRO A 107 -8.02 22.27 -1.65
N VAL A 108 -8.22 22.32 -0.33
CA VAL A 108 -7.22 22.82 0.63
C VAL A 108 -5.92 22.00 0.56
N GLN A 109 -5.98 20.72 0.17
CA GLN A 109 -4.83 19.82 0.04
C GLN A 109 -4.17 19.88 -1.35
N GLN A 110 -4.63 20.74 -2.27
CA GLN A 110 -3.99 20.91 -3.59
C GLN A 110 -2.63 21.62 -3.45
N THR A 111 -1.58 20.99 -3.97
CA THR A 111 -0.28 21.62 -4.15
C THR A 111 -0.33 22.68 -5.25
N ILE A 112 0.61 23.63 -5.21
CA ILE A 112 0.73 24.73 -6.16
C ILE A 112 2.00 24.49 -6.99
N ASN A 113 1.90 24.61 -8.32
CA ASN A 113 3.07 24.49 -9.19
C ASN A 113 3.86 25.83 -9.28
N LYS A 114 5.00 25.83 -10.01
CA LYS A 114 5.83 27.04 -10.18
C LYS A 114 5.09 28.24 -10.84
N SER A 115 3.99 28.02 -11.56
CA SER A 115 3.20 29.10 -12.18
C SER A 115 2.00 29.58 -11.34
N GLY A 116 1.93 29.19 -10.06
CA GLY A 116 0.85 29.56 -9.15
C GLY A 116 -0.46 28.78 -9.37
N LYS A 117 -0.47 27.80 -10.27
CA LYS A 117 -1.64 26.97 -10.60
C LYS A 117 -1.77 25.81 -9.63
N ARG A 118 -3.01 25.53 -9.19
CA ARG A 118 -3.34 24.39 -8.33
C ARG A 118 -3.25 23.08 -9.11
N LEU A 119 -2.61 22.07 -8.54
CA LEU A 119 -2.53 20.73 -9.10
C LEU A 119 -3.69 19.87 -8.57
N ILE A 120 -4.58 19.47 -9.47
CA ILE A 120 -5.73 18.62 -9.17
C ILE A 120 -5.30 17.16 -9.28
N THR A 121 -5.55 16.37 -8.24
CA THR A 121 -5.21 14.95 -8.15
C THR A 121 -6.47 14.10 -8.05
N LEU A 122 -6.35 12.76 -8.11
CA LEU A 122 -7.45 11.84 -7.81
C LEU A 122 -8.07 12.08 -6.42
N PHE A 123 -7.24 12.46 -5.44
CA PHE A 123 -7.72 12.76 -4.09
C PHE A 123 -8.43 14.12 -4.02
N THR A 124 -7.91 15.16 -4.66
CA THR A 124 -8.43 16.53 -4.52
C THR A 124 -9.49 16.94 -5.54
N SER A 125 -9.72 16.13 -6.57
CA SER A 125 -10.75 16.40 -7.61
C SER A 125 -12.18 16.25 -7.07
N GLN A 126 -12.96 17.33 -7.14
CA GLN A 126 -14.39 17.32 -6.84
C GLN A 126 -15.23 16.78 -8.00
N ASP A 127 -14.92 17.16 -9.25
CA ASP A 127 -15.60 16.68 -10.46
C ASP A 127 -15.49 15.16 -10.64
N GLU A 128 -16.64 14.50 -10.78
CA GLU A 128 -16.74 13.06 -11.00
C GLU A 128 -16.29 12.64 -12.40
N LYS A 129 -16.52 13.47 -13.43
CA LYS A 129 -16.13 13.15 -14.82
C LYS A 129 -14.62 13.18 -14.96
N PHE A 130 -13.98 14.29 -14.56
CA PHE A 130 -12.52 14.40 -14.52
C PHE A 130 -11.88 13.29 -13.67
N HIS A 131 -12.41 13.01 -12.47
CA HIS A 131 -11.89 11.94 -11.61
C HIS A 131 -12.03 10.56 -12.26
N SER A 132 -13.17 10.25 -12.89
CA SER A 132 -13.44 8.99 -13.58
C SER A 132 -12.47 8.79 -14.75
N GLN A 133 -12.26 9.82 -15.58
CA GLN A 133 -11.31 9.79 -16.68
C GLN A 133 -9.87 9.62 -16.18
N LEU A 134 -9.42 10.44 -15.23
CA LEU A 134 -8.08 10.34 -14.64
C LEU A 134 -7.83 8.98 -13.98
N ARG A 135 -8.80 8.43 -13.25
CA ARG A 135 -8.68 7.10 -12.62
C ARG A 135 -8.57 6.02 -13.69
N ARG A 136 -9.38 6.09 -14.74
CA ARG A 136 -9.37 5.11 -15.84
C ARG A 136 -8.00 5.04 -16.50
N SER A 137 -7.42 6.19 -16.85
CA SER A 137 -6.11 6.29 -17.53
C SER A 137 -4.95 5.62 -16.78
N VAL A 138 -5.03 5.48 -15.45
CA VAL A 138 -3.92 4.93 -14.64
C VAL A 138 -4.26 3.69 -13.81
N SER A 139 -5.54 3.32 -13.69
CA SER A 139 -6.01 2.23 -12.81
C SER A 139 -5.27 0.89 -12.98
N ASN A 140 -4.88 0.52 -14.20
CA ASN A 140 -4.12 -0.69 -14.50
C ASN A 140 -2.77 -0.77 -13.76
N ALA A 141 -2.12 0.38 -13.53
CA ALA A 141 -0.85 0.43 -12.80
C ALA A 141 -0.98 0.04 -11.32
N TYR A 142 -2.18 0.16 -10.73
CA TYR A 142 -2.48 -0.14 -9.33
C TYR A 142 -3.21 -1.49 -9.14
N ALA A 143 -3.40 -2.27 -10.21
CA ALA A 143 -3.97 -3.61 -10.12
C ALA A 143 -2.98 -4.58 -9.45
N MET A 144 -3.46 -5.49 -8.60
CA MET A 144 -2.59 -6.49 -7.94
C MET A 144 -1.72 -7.27 -8.94
N SER A 145 -2.25 -7.61 -10.12
CA SER A 145 -1.51 -8.30 -11.20
C SER A 145 -0.31 -7.49 -11.74
N THR A 146 -0.35 -6.16 -11.64
CA THR A 146 0.78 -5.28 -11.91
C THR A 146 1.71 -5.22 -10.70
N LEU A 147 1.18 -5.04 -9.49
CA LEU A 147 1.98 -4.82 -8.28
C LEU A 147 2.78 -6.05 -7.84
N VAL A 148 2.31 -7.27 -8.11
CA VAL A 148 3.11 -8.50 -7.94
C VAL A 148 4.40 -8.46 -8.78
N GLN A 149 4.39 -7.77 -9.94
CA GLN A 149 5.60 -7.56 -10.74
C GLN A 149 6.54 -6.50 -10.14
N PHE A 150 6.03 -5.68 -9.21
CA PHE A 150 6.76 -4.63 -8.50
C PHE A 150 7.36 -5.13 -7.18
N GLU A 151 7.09 -6.37 -6.77
CA GLU A 151 7.70 -7.00 -5.60
C GLU A 151 9.23 -6.83 -5.51
N PRO A 152 10.03 -6.90 -6.59
CA PRO A 152 11.47 -6.69 -6.52
C PRO A 152 11.92 -5.29 -6.10
N PHE A 153 11.04 -4.28 -6.12
CA PHE A 153 11.30 -2.95 -5.55
C PHE A 153 11.03 -2.94 -4.04
N VAL A 154 9.95 -3.59 -3.59
CA VAL A 154 9.68 -3.80 -2.15
C VAL A 154 10.81 -4.61 -1.51
N ASP A 155 11.29 -5.66 -2.18
CA ASP A 155 12.42 -6.49 -1.73
C ASP A 155 13.72 -5.69 -1.61
N SER A 156 14.00 -4.85 -2.60
CA SER A 156 15.19 -3.98 -2.64
C SER A 156 15.24 -3.03 -1.45
N THR A 157 14.14 -2.33 -1.17
CA THR A 157 14.04 -1.45 0.01
C THR A 157 14.02 -2.25 1.32
N THR A 158 13.39 -3.44 1.38
CA THR A 158 13.37 -4.28 2.60
C THR A 158 14.76 -4.83 2.93
N THR A 159 15.54 -5.21 1.91
CA THR A 159 16.93 -5.67 2.06
C THR A 159 17.81 -4.56 2.61
N GLU A 160 17.69 -3.33 2.09
CA GLU A 160 18.44 -2.18 2.62
C GLU A 160 18.00 -1.82 4.04
N LEU A 161 16.69 -1.88 4.35
CA LEU A 161 16.21 -1.68 5.73
C LEU A 161 16.87 -2.67 6.68
N PHE A 162 16.87 -3.96 6.34
CA PHE A 162 17.49 -4.98 7.18
C PHE A 162 18.98 -4.73 7.34
N LYS A 163 19.71 -4.48 6.25
CA LYS A 163 21.14 -4.12 6.27
C LYS A 163 21.44 -2.91 7.18
N GLN A 164 20.64 -1.86 7.12
CA GLN A 164 20.83 -0.67 7.95
C GLN A 164 20.51 -0.94 9.43
N LEU A 165 19.48 -1.74 9.72
CA LEU A 165 19.14 -2.14 11.08
C LEU A 165 20.21 -3.08 11.68
N ASP A 166 20.69 -4.06 10.92
CA ASP A 166 21.78 -4.96 11.31
C ASP A 166 23.05 -4.17 11.63
N GLN A 167 23.44 -3.23 10.75
CA GLN A 167 24.67 -2.44 10.90
C GLN A 167 24.63 -1.46 12.08
N ARG A 168 23.46 -0.90 12.39
CA ARG A 168 23.30 0.16 13.40
C ARG A 168 22.89 -0.37 14.77
N TYR A 169 22.10 -1.45 14.86
CA TYR A 169 21.46 -1.87 16.11
C TYR A 169 21.75 -3.32 16.52
N ALA A 170 21.96 -4.28 15.59
CA ALA A 170 22.00 -5.70 15.97
C ALA A 170 23.13 -6.11 16.94
N ASN A 171 24.20 -5.32 17.04
CA ASN A 171 25.34 -5.54 17.95
C ASN A 171 25.46 -4.48 19.06
N GLN A 172 24.45 -3.63 19.24
CA GLN A 172 24.49 -2.51 20.18
C GLN A 172 23.28 -2.61 21.12
N ASN A 173 23.45 -2.28 22.40
CA ASN A 173 22.31 -2.10 23.33
C ASN A 173 21.56 -0.79 23.08
N ASP A 174 21.51 -0.37 21.81
CA ASP A 174 21.06 0.95 21.40
C ASP A 174 19.60 0.88 20.96
N VAL A 175 18.93 2.00 21.17
CA VAL A 175 17.47 2.09 21.08
C VAL A 175 17.05 2.54 19.69
N LEU A 176 16.28 1.68 19.01
CA LEU A 176 15.69 2.02 17.71
C LEU A 176 14.44 2.89 17.88
N ASP A 177 14.26 3.96 17.11
CA ASP A 177 12.91 4.49 16.84
C ASP A 177 12.29 3.83 15.61
N PHE A 178 11.65 2.69 15.84
CA PHE A 178 11.04 1.90 14.76
C PHE A 178 9.88 2.65 14.10
N GLY A 179 9.21 3.55 14.82
CA GLY A 179 8.15 4.39 14.26
C GLY A 179 8.68 5.25 13.12
N THR A 180 9.84 5.86 13.32
CA THR A 180 10.54 6.65 12.30
C THR A 180 11.09 5.77 11.16
N TRP A 181 11.73 4.63 11.46
CA TRP A 181 12.24 3.71 10.41
C TRP A 181 11.14 3.11 9.52
N LEU A 182 9.94 2.85 10.07
CA LEU A 182 8.77 2.44 9.28
C LEU A 182 8.28 3.54 8.32
N GLN A 183 8.50 4.82 8.64
CA GLN A 183 8.24 5.93 7.73
C GLN A 183 9.26 5.96 6.61
N TYR A 184 10.55 5.89 6.95
CA TYR A 184 11.64 5.85 5.97
C TYR A 184 11.45 4.70 4.98
N TYR A 185 11.11 3.52 5.48
CA TYR A 185 10.76 2.36 4.67
C TYR A 185 9.60 2.65 3.70
N ALA A 186 8.44 3.10 4.20
CA ALA A 186 7.27 3.33 3.35
C ALA A 186 7.50 4.45 2.31
N PHE A 187 8.28 5.48 2.64
CA PHE A 187 8.71 6.51 1.70
C PHE A 187 9.64 5.97 0.60
N ASP A 188 10.64 5.18 0.97
CA ASP A 188 11.58 4.60 -0.02
C ASP A 188 10.91 3.53 -0.88
N VAL A 189 10.02 2.70 -0.34
CA VAL A 189 9.24 1.74 -1.13
C VAL A 189 8.39 2.48 -2.16
N ILE A 190 7.54 3.44 -1.75
CA ILE A 190 6.69 4.13 -2.73
C ILE A 190 7.51 4.92 -3.76
N GLY A 191 8.65 5.48 -3.34
CA GLY A 191 9.67 6.10 -4.20
C GLY A 191 10.21 5.13 -5.25
N GLU A 192 10.65 3.95 -4.84
CA GLU A 192 11.19 2.93 -5.72
C GLU A 192 10.12 2.38 -6.67
N LEU A 193 8.90 2.15 -6.19
CA LEU A 193 7.73 1.79 -7.02
C LEU A 193 7.37 2.87 -8.06
N THR A 194 7.64 4.14 -7.76
CA THR A 194 7.21 5.26 -8.61
C THR A 194 8.28 5.74 -9.59
N TYR A 195 9.55 5.66 -9.21
CA TYR A 195 10.68 6.23 -9.95
C TYR A 195 11.85 5.25 -10.21
N SER A 196 11.67 3.95 -9.92
CA SER A 196 12.74 2.92 -9.92
C SER A 196 13.94 3.29 -9.05
N LYS A 197 13.75 4.16 -8.04
CA LYS A 197 14.81 4.69 -7.17
C LYS A 197 14.25 5.10 -5.80
N ARG A 198 14.87 4.60 -4.73
CA ARG A 198 14.68 5.07 -3.35
C ARG A 198 15.03 6.56 -3.25
N LEU A 199 14.42 7.29 -2.31
CA LEU A 199 14.80 8.67 -1.98
C LEU A 199 16.02 8.71 -1.05
N GLY A 200 16.30 7.62 -0.32
CA GLY A 200 17.48 7.44 0.53
C GLY A 200 17.21 7.63 2.02
N PHE A 201 15.94 7.61 2.45
CA PHE A 201 15.57 7.74 3.85
C PHE A 201 16.12 6.59 4.69
N VAL A 202 16.00 5.36 4.20
CA VAL A 202 16.53 4.14 4.80
C VAL A 202 18.05 4.13 4.71
N ASP A 203 18.60 4.41 3.52
CA ASP A 203 20.05 4.46 3.26
C ASP A 203 20.80 5.40 4.23
N HIS A 204 20.22 6.56 4.56
CA HIS A 204 20.82 7.54 5.47
C HIS A 204 20.32 7.43 6.91
N GLY A 205 19.10 6.95 7.15
CA GLY A 205 18.44 6.94 8.46
C GLY A 205 17.95 8.32 8.91
N LYS A 206 17.53 9.19 7.98
CA LYS A 206 17.08 10.57 8.25
C LYS A 206 16.07 11.08 7.20
N ASP A 207 15.31 12.13 7.52
CA ASP A 207 14.52 12.89 6.53
C ASP A 207 15.43 13.51 5.46
N VAL A 208 15.30 13.03 4.21
CA VAL A 208 16.04 13.53 3.04
C VAL A 208 15.29 14.72 2.44
N ASP A 209 16.03 15.80 2.18
CA ASP A 209 15.52 17.07 1.61
C ASP A 209 14.32 17.70 2.36
N ASN A 210 14.12 17.35 3.64
CA ASN A 210 12.99 17.79 4.48
C ASN A 210 11.62 17.47 3.83
N ILE A 211 11.52 16.31 3.17
CA ILE A 211 10.30 15.85 2.50
C ILE A 211 9.24 15.45 3.54
N ILE A 212 9.63 14.73 4.58
CA ILE A 212 8.71 14.27 5.64
C ILE A 212 8.22 15.49 6.43
N GLY A 213 9.14 16.36 6.88
CA GLY A 213 8.80 17.61 7.56
C GLY A 213 7.89 18.53 6.73
N ASN A 214 8.03 18.56 5.40
CA ASN A 214 7.15 19.33 4.52
C ASN A 214 5.74 18.72 4.38
N LEU A 215 5.62 17.39 4.23
CA LEU A 215 4.32 16.70 4.23
C LEU A 215 3.61 16.90 5.56
N GLU A 216 4.33 16.70 6.67
CA GLU A 216 3.83 16.92 8.01
C GLU A 216 3.26 18.33 8.20
N TRP A 217 4.00 19.37 7.80
CA TRP A 217 3.52 20.75 7.85
C TRP A 217 2.24 20.93 7.02
N LEU A 218 2.18 20.35 5.83
CA LEU A 218 1.02 20.44 4.94
C LEU A 218 -0.23 19.79 5.56
N LEU A 219 -0.09 18.62 6.20
CA LEU A 219 -1.19 17.95 6.91
C LEU A 219 -1.59 18.70 8.18
N LYS A 220 -0.62 19.21 8.96
CA LYS A 220 -0.83 20.06 10.15
C LYS A 220 -1.65 21.30 9.81
N TYR A 221 -1.45 21.88 8.63
CA TYR A 221 -2.23 22.97 8.06
C TYR A 221 -3.60 22.50 7.53
N ALA A 222 -3.61 21.55 6.61
CA ALA A 222 -4.78 21.25 5.80
C ALA A 222 -5.91 20.54 6.56
N ALA A 223 -5.60 19.75 7.59
CA ALA A 223 -6.62 19.10 8.42
C ALA A 223 -7.57 20.12 9.10
N PRO A 224 -7.10 21.09 9.91
CA PRO A 224 -7.96 22.11 10.51
C PRO A 224 -8.44 23.14 9.49
N VAL A 225 -7.60 23.62 8.57
CA VAL A 225 -8.01 24.62 7.56
C VAL A 225 -9.09 24.06 6.62
N GLY A 226 -9.07 22.76 6.32
CA GLY A 226 -10.12 22.07 5.59
C GLY A 226 -11.48 22.05 6.30
N GLN A 227 -11.52 22.24 7.63
CA GLN A 227 -12.78 22.40 8.37
C GLN A 227 -13.41 23.78 8.13
N LEU A 228 -12.62 24.77 7.72
CA LEU A 228 -13.06 26.13 7.43
C LEU A 228 -12.38 26.67 6.14
N PRO A 229 -12.69 26.11 4.95
CA PRO A 229 -11.89 26.28 3.73
C PRO A 229 -11.67 27.72 3.27
N ILE A 230 -12.53 28.66 3.68
CA ILE A 230 -12.34 30.11 3.44
C ILE A 230 -10.99 30.61 3.98
N LEU A 231 -10.46 30.04 5.06
CA LEU A 231 -9.13 30.39 5.58
C LEU A 231 -8.01 30.11 4.56
N ASP A 232 -8.13 29.07 3.74
CA ASP A 232 -7.11 28.74 2.73
C ASP A 232 -7.02 29.81 1.63
N SER A 233 -8.15 30.47 1.33
CA SER A 233 -8.22 31.61 0.41
C SER A 233 -7.62 32.90 0.98
N LEU A 234 -7.44 32.98 2.30
CA LEU A 234 -6.76 34.09 2.97
C LEU A 234 -5.27 33.78 3.21
N LEU A 235 -4.92 32.50 3.37
CA LEU A 235 -3.59 31.99 3.74
C LEU A 235 -2.80 31.48 2.51
N LEU A 236 -2.64 30.16 2.34
CA LEU A 236 -1.71 29.62 1.32
C LEU A 236 -2.15 29.87 -0.12
N LYS A 237 -3.46 29.89 -0.40
CA LYS A 237 -4.03 30.09 -1.73
C LYS A 237 -4.61 31.48 -1.92
N ASN A 238 -4.09 32.45 -1.16
CA ASN A 238 -4.37 33.87 -1.30
C ASN A 238 -4.05 34.36 -2.73
N PRO A 239 -5.00 35.00 -3.44
CA PRO A 239 -4.79 35.44 -4.82
C PRO A 239 -3.55 36.33 -5.03
N LEU A 240 -3.23 37.21 -4.06
CA LEU A 240 -2.05 38.06 -4.12
C LEU A 240 -0.76 37.23 -4.05
N ARG A 241 -0.71 36.25 -3.14
CA ARG A 241 0.42 35.31 -3.03
C ARG A 241 0.58 34.47 -4.30
N LEU A 242 -0.51 33.95 -4.85
CA LEU A 242 -0.47 33.16 -6.09
C LEU A 242 0.04 33.98 -7.27
N GLN A 243 -0.35 35.25 -7.36
CA GLN A 243 0.14 36.18 -8.38
C GLN A 243 1.64 36.51 -8.19
N LEU A 244 2.10 36.70 -6.95
CA LEU A 244 3.53 36.87 -6.63
C LEU A 244 4.36 35.62 -6.97
N THR A 245 3.83 34.41 -6.75
CA THR A 245 4.45 33.16 -7.23
C THR A 245 4.53 33.12 -8.75
N LYS A 246 3.44 33.50 -9.46
CA LYS A 246 3.40 33.55 -10.93
C LYS A 246 4.41 34.54 -11.53
N TRP A 247 4.70 35.65 -10.83
CA TRP A 247 5.74 36.62 -11.19
C TRP A 247 7.16 36.22 -10.75
N GLY A 248 7.35 35.06 -10.12
CA GLY A 248 8.67 34.55 -9.74
C GLY A 248 9.23 35.09 -8.42
N PHE A 249 8.52 35.97 -7.71
CA PHE A 249 8.97 36.53 -6.42
C PHE A 249 8.94 35.50 -5.27
N THR A 250 8.25 34.37 -5.43
CA THR A 250 8.19 33.30 -4.42
C THR A 250 8.22 31.91 -5.08
N ASN A 251 9.01 30.98 -4.53
CA ASN A 251 8.98 29.58 -4.95
C ASN A 251 7.99 28.80 -4.07
N SER A 252 6.95 28.23 -4.69
CA SER A 252 5.93 27.42 -4.01
C SER A 252 6.05 25.91 -4.27
N SER A 253 7.17 25.43 -4.85
CA SER A 253 7.39 23.99 -5.08
C SER A 253 7.75 23.27 -3.77
N SER A 254 7.02 22.22 -3.41
CA SER A 254 7.43 21.32 -2.32
C SER A 254 8.69 20.52 -2.69
N PRO A 255 9.54 20.10 -1.72
CA PRO A 255 10.75 19.32 -1.99
C PRO A 255 10.48 18.05 -2.82
N VAL A 256 9.42 17.31 -2.47
CA VAL A 256 9.01 16.12 -3.24
C VAL A 256 8.59 16.43 -4.68
N ALA A 257 8.04 17.61 -4.96
CA ALA A 257 7.69 18.03 -6.32
C ALA A 257 8.90 18.51 -7.13
N ILE A 258 10.01 18.86 -6.46
CA ILE A 258 11.31 19.11 -7.08
C ILE A 258 11.95 17.75 -7.43
N PHE A 259 12.01 16.82 -6.48
CA PHE A 259 12.49 15.45 -6.71
C PHE A 259 11.73 14.75 -7.86
N ALA A 260 10.40 14.73 -7.79
CA ALA A 260 9.53 14.15 -8.82
C ALA A 260 9.78 14.73 -10.21
N ARG A 261 9.97 16.06 -10.29
CA ARG A 261 10.27 16.76 -11.54
C ARG A 261 11.64 16.38 -12.08
N ASN A 262 12.66 16.31 -11.23
CA ASN A 262 14.01 15.93 -11.66
C ASN A 262 14.03 14.49 -12.20
N ARG A 263 13.32 13.55 -11.55
CA ARG A 263 13.13 12.17 -12.06
C ARG A 263 12.32 12.11 -13.35
N MET A 264 11.32 12.97 -13.53
CA MET A 264 10.54 13.06 -14.77
C MET A 264 11.39 13.63 -15.92
N LEU A 265 12.14 14.70 -15.68
CA LEU A 265 13.06 15.28 -16.68
C LEU A 265 14.11 14.25 -17.13
N ALA A 266 14.68 13.49 -16.19
CA ALA A 266 15.66 12.44 -16.47
C ALA A 266 15.18 11.36 -17.47
N ARG A 267 13.87 11.15 -17.60
CA ARG A 267 13.27 10.20 -18.53
C ARG A 267 12.72 10.81 -19.81
N VAL A 268 12.26 12.06 -19.76
CA VAL A 268 11.64 12.74 -20.91
C VAL A 268 12.67 13.49 -21.74
N ASP A 269 13.71 14.04 -21.11
CA ASP A 269 14.69 14.93 -21.71
C ASP A 269 15.99 14.94 -20.88
N PRO A 270 16.85 13.90 -21.03
CA PRO A 270 18.08 13.80 -20.25
C PRO A 270 19.12 14.87 -20.61
N GLU A 271 19.05 15.48 -21.79
CA GLU A 271 19.97 16.55 -22.22
C GLU A 271 19.77 17.84 -21.40
N LYS A 272 18.53 18.14 -20.98
CA LYS A 272 18.22 19.30 -20.12
C LYS A 272 18.75 19.21 -18.68
N LEU A 273 19.45 18.14 -18.31
CA LEU A 273 19.90 17.87 -16.95
C LEU A 273 21.39 18.13 -16.68
N GLY A 274 22.19 18.43 -17.71
CA GLY A 274 23.62 18.72 -17.58
C GLY A 274 24.40 17.55 -16.97
N ASP A 275 25.37 17.84 -16.11
CA ASP A 275 26.28 16.83 -15.51
C ASP A 275 25.63 15.89 -14.47
N MET A 276 24.31 16.00 -14.23
CA MET A 276 23.61 15.16 -13.26
C MET A 276 23.47 13.71 -13.75
N LYS A 277 24.39 12.84 -13.33
CA LYS A 277 24.35 11.40 -13.58
C LYS A 277 23.16 10.74 -12.88
N PHE A 278 22.33 10.04 -13.64
CA PHE A 278 21.33 9.10 -13.12
C PHE A 278 21.69 7.66 -13.49
N ASP A 279 21.27 6.72 -12.64
CA ASP A 279 21.37 5.29 -12.91
C ASP A 279 20.56 4.93 -14.15
N GLN A 280 21.13 4.07 -15.01
CA GLN A 280 20.45 3.62 -16.23
C GLN A 280 19.16 2.86 -15.87
N ASP A 281 18.09 3.13 -16.63
CA ASP A 281 16.81 2.47 -16.42
C ASP A 281 16.96 0.96 -16.67
N ASN A 282 16.69 0.17 -15.62
CA ASN A 282 16.97 -1.26 -15.59
C ASN A 282 15.86 -2.11 -16.24
N GLY A 283 15.06 -1.50 -17.11
CA GLY A 283 13.99 -2.12 -17.90
C GLY A 283 12.70 -2.42 -17.12
N ARG A 284 12.60 -1.97 -15.87
CA ARG A 284 11.44 -2.24 -15.00
C ARG A 284 10.40 -1.13 -15.11
N ARG A 285 9.19 -1.47 -15.55
CA ARG A 285 8.08 -0.52 -15.80
C ARG A 285 7.39 -0.01 -14.53
N ASP A 286 8.01 0.96 -13.86
CA ASP A 286 7.47 1.68 -12.70
C ASP A 286 6.20 2.53 -12.99
N PHE A 287 5.65 3.20 -11.96
CA PHE A 287 4.49 4.08 -12.16
C PHE A 287 4.77 5.27 -13.09
N LEU A 288 5.93 5.93 -12.99
CA LEU A 288 6.25 7.08 -13.86
C LEU A 288 6.26 6.65 -15.34
N SER A 289 6.87 5.51 -15.66
CA SER A 289 6.85 4.92 -17.01
C SER A 289 5.42 4.66 -17.50
N ARG A 290 4.57 4.07 -16.64
CA ARG A 290 3.16 3.81 -16.96
C ARG A 290 2.32 5.08 -17.10
N PHE A 291 2.64 6.16 -16.38
CA PHE A 291 1.97 7.45 -16.53
C PHE A 291 2.45 8.21 -17.77
N LEU A 292 3.71 8.04 -18.18
CA LEU A 292 4.21 8.53 -19.47
C LEU A 292 3.61 7.75 -20.65
N GLU A 293 3.42 6.43 -20.54
CA GLU A 293 2.62 5.66 -21.52
C GLU A 293 1.17 6.16 -21.61
N ALA A 294 0.57 6.58 -20.48
CA ALA A 294 -0.78 7.16 -20.48
C ALA A 294 -0.79 8.57 -21.09
N ASN A 295 0.26 9.38 -20.90
CA ASN A 295 0.47 10.65 -21.60
C ASN A 295 0.60 10.46 -23.12
N GLN A 296 1.37 9.48 -23.58
CA GLN A 296 1.53 9.20 -25.01
C GLN A 296 0.21 8.79 -25.68
N LYS A 297 -0.68 8.07 -24.97
CA LYS A 297 -1.99 7.63 -25.47
C LYS A 297 -3.03 8.74 -25.54
N ASP A 298 -2.95 9.74 -24.67
CA ASP A 298 -3.90 10.86 -24.58
C ASP A 298 -3.14 12.11 -24.08
N PRO A 299 -2.36 12.81 -24.92
CA PRO A 299 -1.47 13.88 -24.45
C PRO A 299 -2.23 15.14 -24.01
N GLU A 300 -3.44 15.37 -24.53
CA GLU A 300 -4.29 16.48 -24.13
C GLU A 300 -4.84 16.30 -22.71
N PHE A 301 -5.39 15.12 -22.41
CA PHE A 301 -5.91 14.83 -21.07
C PHE A 301 -4.83 14.38 -20.09
N MET A 302 -3.83 13.58 -20.47
CA MET A 302 -2.77 13.09 -19.59
C MET A 302 -1.46 13.90 -19.69
N ASN A 303 -1.55 15.23 -19.85
CA ASN A 303 -0.38 16.11 -19.96
C ASN A 303 0.64 16.03 -18.80
N ASN A 304 1.83 16.60 -19.05
CA ASN A 304 2.98 16.58 -18.12
C ASN A 304 2.68 17.10 -16.70
N ASP A 305 1.85 18.14 -16.55
CA ASP A 305 1.39 18.65 -15.24
C ASP A 305 0.65 17.55 -14.45
N ARG A 306 -0.17 16.73 -15.13
CA ARG A 306 -0.96 15.65 -14.53
C ARG A 306 -0.10 14.41 -14.24
N VAL A 307 0.87 14.07 -15.08
CA VAL A 307 1.89 13.03 -14.78
C VAL A 307 2.67 13.40 -13.52
N LEU A 308 3.16 14.64 -13.44
CA LEU A 308 3.83 15.15 -12.24
C LEU A 308 2.91 15.10 -11.01
N ALA A 309 1.67 15.58 -11.13
CA ALA A 309 0.70 15.57 -10.03
C ALA A 309 0.37 14.16 -9.51
N LEU A 310 0.32 13.15 -10.39
CA LEU A 310 0.10 11.75 -10.00
C LEU A 310 1.32 11.15 -9.27
N THR A 311 2.54 11.36 -9.76
CA THR A 311 3.73 10.82 -9.08
C THR A 311 3.96 11.49 -7.72
N VAL A 312 3.73 12.80 -7.60
CA VAL A 312 3.72 13.50 -6.31
C VAL A 312 2.60 13.01 -5.39
N ALA A 313 1.42 12.72 -5.92
CA ALA A 313 0.32 12.15 -5.14
C ALA A 313 0.62 10.73 -4.63
N ASN A 314 1.35 9.91 -5.40
CA ASN A 314 1.84 8.61 -4.93
C ASN A 314 2.72 8.78 -3.69
N MET A 315 3.70 9.69 -3.72
CA MET A 315 4.61 9.93 -2.60
C MET A 315 3.85 10.25 -1.32
N PHE A 316 2.91 11.21 -1.38
CA PHE A 316 2.16 11.64 -0.20
C PHE A 316 1.15 10.60 0.30
N ALA A 317 0.44 9.91 -0.60
CA ALA A 317 -0.62 8.99 -0.20
C ALA A 317 -0.09 7.61 0.21
N GLY A 318 0.95 7.10 -0.48
CA GLY A 318 1.46 5.74 -0.31
C GLY A 318 2.44 5.56 0.85
N SER A 319 3.16 6.61 1.26
CA SER A 319 4.12 6.52 2.36
C SER A 319 3.45 6.60 3.74
N ASP A 320 2.92 7.78 4.08
CA ASP A 320 2.46 8.11 5.43
C ASP A 320 1.33 7.19 5.93
N THR A 321 0.37 6.86 5.05
CA THR A 321 -0.77 6.00 5.44
C THR A 321 -0.36 4.54 5.66
N THR A 322 0.59 4.04 4.89
CA THR A 322 1.18 2.71 5.08
C THR A 322 2.05 2.70 6.34
N ALA A 323 2.85 3.74 6.59
CA ALA A 323 3.65 3.90 7.81
C ALA A 323 2.80 3.91 9.09
N ILE A 324 1.65 4.62 9.12
CA ILE A 324 0.68 4.52 10.23
C ILE A 324 0.27 3.06 10.45
N THR A 325 -0.10 2.37 9.37
CA THR A 325 -0.68 1.04 9.49
C THR A 325 0.38 0.03 9.96
N PHE A 326 1.63 0.14 9.50
CA PHE A 326 2.75 -0.61 10.06
C PHE A 326 2.91 -0.37 11.56
N ARG A 327 2.96 0.89 11.99
CA ARG A 327 3.07 1.26 13.42
C ARG A 327 1.94 0.67 14.23
N ALA A 328 0.71 0.70 13.72
CA ALA A 328 -0.45 0.08 14.37
C ALA A 328 -0.31 -1.45 14.47
N ILE A 329 0.08 -2.14 13.39
CA ILE A 329 0.30 -3.59 13.39
C ILE A 329 1.32 -3.98 14.47
N PHE A 330 2.51 -3.39 14.43
CA PHE A 330 3.58 -3.73 15.39
C PHE A 330 3.23 -3.31 16.82
N TYR A 331 2.67 -2.12 17.04
CA TYR A 331 2.25 -1.66 18.36
C TYR A 331 1.23 -2.61 19.01
N TYR A 332 0.20 -3.02 18.26
CA TYR A 332 -0.82 -3.92 18.80
C TYR A 332 -0.30 -5.34 19.01
N LEU A 333 0.53 -5.89 18.11
CA LEU A 333 1.19 -7.19 18.32
C LEU A 333 2.07 -7.17 19.58
N MET A 334 2.88 -6.13 19.77
CA MET A 334 3.75 -6.03 20.94
C MET A 334 2.98 -5.80 22.25
N LYS A 335 1.82 -5.13 22.22
CA LYS A 335 0.94 -5.03 23.40
C LYS A 335 0.11 -6.28 23.66
N ASN A 336 0.04 -7.22 22.71
CA ASN A 336 -0.68 -8.48 22.84
C ASN A 336 0.28 -9.64 22.48
N PRO A 337 1.27 -9.95 23.35
CA PRO A 337 2.36 -10.87 23.03
C PRO A 337 1.88 -12.28 22.67
N ASP A 338 0.68 -12.69 23.08
CA ASP A 338 0.10 -13.98 22.69
C ASP A 338 -0.43 -13.98 21.23
N ASP A 339 -0.96 -12.85 20.73
CA ASP A 339 -1.23 -12.68 19.29
C ASP A 339 0.09 -12.69 18.50
N MET A 340 1.14 -12.04 19.02
CA MET A 340 2.47 -12.05 18.38
C MET A 340 3.07 -13.46 18.32
N LYS A 341 2.95 -14.25 19.39
CA LYS A 341 3.33 -15.68 19.39
C LYS A 341 2.50 -16.48 18.39
N THR A 342 1.19 -16.22 18.29
CA THR A 342 0.31 -16.93 17.35
C THR A 342 0.70 -16.64 15.89
N LEU A 343 0.95 -15.37 15.55
CA LEU A 343 1.47 -15.00 14.22
C LEU A 343 2.85 -15.60 13.96
N MET A 344 3.76 -15.58 14.95
CA MET A 344 5.07 -16.21 14.81
C MET A 344 5.00 -17.73 14.67
N ALA A 345 4.01 -18.39 15.28
CA ALA A 345 3.77 -19.82 15.12
C ALA A 345 3.29 -20.15 13.70
N GLU A 346 2.31 -19.42 13.16
CA GLU A 346 1.86 -19.55 11.77
C GLU A 346 3.04 -19.41 10.79
N LEU A 347 3.87 -18.39 10.95
CA LEU A 347 5.06 -18.21 10.10
C LEU A 347 6.10 -19.32 10.27
N ALA A 348 6.27 -19.86 11.49
CA ALA A 348 7.20 -20.96 11.74
C ALA A 348 6.67 -22.32 11.21
N GLU A 349 5.36 -22.48 11.05
CA GLU A 349 4.76 -23.66 10.41
C GLU A 349 4.99 -23.66 8.90
N GLU A 350 4.76 -22.52 8.23
CA GLU A 350 5.07 -22.32 6.80
C GLU A 350 6.57 -22.49 6.49
N GLU A 351 7.44 -22.04 7.40
CA GLU A 351 8.90 -22.22 7.28
C GLU A 351 9.34 -23.68 7.48
N LYS A 352 8.64 -24.46 8.33
CA LYS A 352 8.85 -25.91 8.47
C LYS A 352 8.31 -26.70 7.27
N ALA A 353 7.23 -26.23 6.66
CA ALA A 353 6.62 -26.81 5.47
C ALA A 353 7.41 -26.50 4.17
N ASP A 354 8.49 -25.71 4.26
CA ASP A 354 9.34 -25.31 3.12
C ASP A 354 8.53 -24.60 2.00
N HIS A 355 7.51 -23.84 2.45
CA HIS A 355 6.66 -23.00 1.60
C HIS A 355 7.29 -21.63 1.33
N PHE A 356 8.18 -21.14 2.19
CA PHE A 356 8.99 -19.93 1.93
C PHE A 356 10.23 -20.28 1.10
N ALA A 357 10.19 -20.00 -0.19
CA ALA A 357 11.20 -20.39 -1.17
C ALA A 357 12.52 -19.60 -1.12
N ARG A 358 12.70 -18.70 -0.14
CA ARG A 358 13.84 -17.76 -0.05
C ARG A 358 14.61 -17.90 1.26
N GLU A 359 15.92 -18.10 1.11
CA GLU A 359 16.88 -18.17 2.22
C GLU A 359 17.24 -16.79 2.81
N ASP A 360 16.98 -15.70 2.09
CA ASP A 360 17.26 -14.33 2.54
C ASP A 360 16.26 -13.79 3.59
N GLY A 361 15.31 -14.63 4.03
CA GLY A 361 14.28 -14.29 5.02
C GLY A 361 13.14 -13.42 4.49
N LEU A 362 13.21 -12.97 3.24
CA LEU A 362 12.10 -12.29 2.59
C LEU A 362 11.02 -13.30 2.18
N VAL A 363 9.83 -12.76 1.90
CA VAL A 363 8.65 -13.51 1.43
C VAL A 363 8.08 -12.83 0.19
N SER A 364 7.43 -13.59 -0.67
CA SER A 364 6.66 -13.10 -1.81
C SER A 364 5.18 -12.98 -1.47
N TRP A 365 4.43 -12.17 -2.22
CA TRP A 365 2.99 -11.98 -2.00
C TRP A 365 2.21 -13.30 -1.96
N ASN A 366 2.55 -14.24 -2.85
CA ASN A 366 1.79 -15.49 -2.99
C ASN A 366 2.01 -16.47 -1.84
N GLU A 367 3.12 -16.37 -1.11
CA GLU A 367 3.42 -17.23 0.06
C GLU A 367 2.68 -16.77 1.33
N VAL A 368 2.24 -15.50 1.39
CA VAL A 368 1.74 -14.89 2.65
C VAL A 368 0.34 -14.30 2.58
N ARG A 369 -0.18 -13.97 1.38
CA ARG A 369 -1.50 -13.34 1.21
C ARG A 369 -2.67 -14.17 1.73
N ASP A 370 -2.52 -15.50 1.79
CA ASP A 370 -3.58 -16.45 2.13
C ASP A 370 -3.47 -16.97 3.59
N LEU A 371 -2.45 -16.52 4.35
CA LEU A 371 -2.23 -16.91 5.75
C LEU A 371 -3.33 -16.39 6.69
N PRO A 372 -4.08 -17.24 7.39
CA PRO A 372 -5.28 -16.83 8.16
C PRO A 372 -5.05 -15.77 9.24
N PHE A 373 -4.01 -15.90 10.07
CA PHE A 373 -3.76 -15.04 11.21
C PHE A 373 -3.06 -13.74 10.81
N LEU A 374 -2.11 -13.77 9.87
CA LEU A 374 -1.58 -12.55 9.24
C LEU A 374 -2.70 -11.70 8.60
N ASN A 375 -3.62 -12.34 7.87
CA ASN A 375 -4.83 -11.68 7.34
C ASN A 375 -5.66 -11.02 8.44
N ALA A 376 -5.86 -11.73 9.56
CA ALA A 376 -6.62 -11.24 10.70
C ALA A 376 -5.95 -10.03 11.39
N VAL A 377 -4.62 -10.09 11.59
CA VAL A 377 -3.80 -9.01 12.17
C VAL A 377 -3.85 -7.75 11.31
N VAL A 378 -3.66 -7.86 9.99
CA VAL A 378 -3.72 -6.69 9.09
C VAL A 378 -5.11 -6.07 9.04
N LYS A 379 -6.18 -6.89 8.98
CA LYS A 379 -7.57 -6.41 9.02
C LYS A 379 -7.90 -5.73 10.35
N GLU A 380 -7.47 -6.30 11.48
CA GLU A 380 -7.73 -5.74 12.80
C GLU A 380 -6.94 -4.44 13.05
N ALA A 381 -5.73 -4.28 12.50
CA ALA A 381 -4.98 -3.03 12.58
C ALA A 381 -5.66 -1.90 11.80
N LEU A 382 -6.06 -2.18 10.56
CA LEU A 382 -6.85 -1.25 9.74
C LEU A 382 -8.21 -0.91 10.38
N ARG A 383 -8.76 -1.81 11.19
CA ARG A 383 -10.02 -1.60 11.93
C ARG A 383 -9.79 -0.69 13.14
N CYS A 384 -8.87 -1.06 14.02
CA CYS A 384 -8.62 -0.39 15.29
C CYS A 384 -7.97 0.99 15.11
N HIS A 385 -7.13 1.15 14.09
CA HIS A 385 -6.36 2.36 13.78
C HIS A 385 -6.38 2.65 12.26
N PRO A 386 -7.51 3.12 11.70
CA PRO A 386 -7.56 3.52 10.29
C PRO A 386 -6.75 4.81 10.06
N ALA A 387 -5.84 4.78 9.10
CA ALA A 387 -4.92 5.89 8.82
C ALA A 387 -5.60 7.22 8.44
N ALA A 388 -6.82 7.17 7.88
CA ALA A 388 -7.64 8.36 7.64
C ALA A 388 -8.45 8.73 8.91
N GLY A 389 -7.94 9.71 9.68
CA GLY A 389 -8.55 10.15 10.95
C GLY A 389 -9.80 11.04 10.86
N LEU A 390 -10.15 11.53 9.66
CA LEU A 390 -11.22 12.50 9.43
C LEU A 390 -12.34 11.93 8.55
N MET A 391 -13.52 12.52 8.69
CA MET A 391 -14.70 12.24 7.87
C MET A 391 -14.42 12.40 6.37
N LEU A 392 -14.80 11.42 5.55
CA LEU A 392 -14.67 11.53 4.08
C LEU A 392 -15.83 12.34 3.49
N GLU A 393 -15.77 13.67 3.63
CA GLU A 393 -16.83 14.61 3.31
C GLU A 393 -17.43 14.50 1.90
N ARG A 394 -18.75 14.62 1.80
CA ARG A 394 -19.54 14.69 0.57
C ARG A 394 -20.63 15.73 0.69
N ILE A 395 -21.10 16.27 -0.43
CA ILE A 395 -22.24 17.18 -0.49
C ILE A 395 -23.50 16.37 -0.83
N VAL A 396 -24.58 16.57 -0.07
CA VAL A 396 -25.88 15.95 -0.33
C VAL A 396 -26.48 16.51 -1.63
N PRO A 397 -26.91 15.67 -2.59
CA PRO A 397 -27.52 16.12 -3.84
C PRO A 397 -28.94 16.68 -3.65
N ALA A 398 -29.50 17.26 -4.72
CA ALA A 398 -30.81 17.93 -4.74
C ALA A 398 -31.98 17.13 -4.11
N ARG A 399 -31.92 15.79 -4.16
CA ARG A 399 -32.91 14.87 -3.59
C ARG A 399 -32.88 14.74 -2.05
N GLY A 400 -31.92 15.34 -1.37
CA GLY A 400 -31.69 15.11 0.06
C GLY A 400 -31.06 13.74 0.36
N LEU A 401 -31.01 13.38 1.64
CA LEU A 401 -30.58 12.09 2.17
C LEU A 401 -31.47 11.72 3.36
N GLU A 402 -32.15 10.58 3.28
CA GLU A 402 -32.78 9.94 4.44
C GLU A 402 -31.75 9.01 5.11
N VAL A 403 -31.55 9.17 6.42
CA VAL A 403 -30.67 8.31 7.22
C VAL A 403 -31.14 8.27 8.67
N ASP A 404 -31.29 7.07 9.24
CA ASP A 404 -31.71 6.86 10.65
C ASP A 404 -32.91 7.73 11.09
N GLY A 405 -33.96 7.76 10.26
CA GLY A 405 -35.18 8.55 10.50
C GLY A 405 -35.05 10.08 10.31
N HIS A 406 -33.88 10.58 9.90
CA HIS A 406 -33.61 12.00 9.68
C HIS A 406 -33.50 12.34 8.19
N HIS A 407 -34.24 13.36 7.76
CA HIS A 407 -34.04 14.01 6.46
C HIS A 407 -32.91 15.04 6.53
N ILE A 408 -31.87 14.85 5.71
CA ILE A 408 -30.77 15.79 5.54
C ILE A 408 -30.93 16.50 4.18
N PRO A 409 -31.09 17.84 4.15
CA PRO A 409 -31.35 18.59 2.93
C PRO A 409 -30.14 18.70 2.00
N SER A 410 -30.42 18.95 0.72
CA SER A 410 -29.44 19.24 -0.33
C SER A 410 -28.44 20.33 0.07
N GLY A 411 -27.18 20.18 -0.36
CA GLY A 411 -26.11 21.12 -0.06
C GLY A 411 -25.46 20.92 1.31
N THR A 412 -26.03 20.09 2.20
CA THR A 412 -25.40 19.70 3.46
C THR A 412 -24.12 18.90 3.21
N ILE A 413 -23.08 19.13 4.01
CA ILE A 413 -21.90 18.26 4.03
C ILE A 413 -22.19 17.06 4.93
N VAL A 414 -22.07 15.84 4.38
CA VAL A 414 -22.22 14.57 5.09
C VAL A 414 -20.98 13.72 4.96
N GLY A 415 -20.79 12.74 5.85
CA GLY A 415 -19.82 11.68 5.63
C GLY A 415 -19.64 10.76 6.83
N VAL A 416 -18.81 9.74 6.63
CA VAL A 416 -18.48 8.72 7.62
C VAL A 416 -17.03 8.87 8.06
N ASN A 417 -16.79 8.73 9.37
CA ASN A 417 -15.44 8.60 9.94
C ASN A 417 -15.18 7.11 10.27
N ALA A 418 -14.11 6.55 9.70
CA ALA A 418 -13.72 5.16 9.94
C ALA A 418 -13.47 4.86 11.43
N TRP A 419 -12.92 5.82 12.20
CA TRP A 419 -12.68 5.65 13.64
C TRP A 419 -13.94 5.39 14.46
N VAL A 420 -15.07 5.96 14.02
CA VAL A 420 -16.39 5.74 14.65
C VAL A 420 -17.02 4.46 14.10
N LEU A 421 -17.11 4.33 12.78
CA LEU A 421 -17.76 3.20 12.11
C LEU A 421 -17.16 1.85 12.53
N HIS A 422 -15.83 1.76 12.62
CA HIS A 422 -15.13 0.53 12.98
C HIS A 422 -15.33 0.09 14.44
N ARG A 423 -16.00 0.91 15.26
CA ARG A 423 -16.39 0.61 16.65
C ARG A 423 -17.87 0.22 16.78
N ASN A 424 -18.60 0.09 15.67
CA ASN A 424 -19.99 -0.38 15.70
C ASN A 424 -20.08 -1.81 16.27
N LYS A 425 -20.78 -1.94 17.39
CA LYS A 425 -20.86 -3.19 18.19
C LYS A 425 -21.76 -4.27 17.57
N ASP A 426 -22.68 -3.90 16.69
CA ASP A 426 -23.55 -4.84 15.94
C ASP A 426 -22.82 -5.55 14.78
N ILE A 427 -21.61 -5.07 14.48
CA ILE A 427 -20.78 -5.49 13.35
C ILE A 427 -19.48 -6.11 13.83
N PHE A 428 -18.78 -5.45 14.74
CA PHE A 428 -17.50 -5.94 15.26
C PHE A 428 -17.64 -6.62 16.63
N GLY A 429 -18.86 -6.74 17.17
CA GLY A 429 -19.14 -7.35 18.46
C GLY A 429 -19.06 -6.37 19.63
N HIS A 430 -19.55 -6.77 20.81
CA HIS A 430 -19.55 -5.93 22.02
C HIS A 430 -18.14 -5.42 22.40
N ASP A 431 -17.09 -6.18 22.06
CA ASP A 431 -15.69 -5.84 22.28
C ASP A 431 -15.03 -5.04 21.13
N ALA A 432 -15.82 -4.37 20.27
CA ALA A 432 -15.31 -3.60 19.12
C ALA A 432 -14.25 -2.55 19.50
N ASP A 433 -14.26 -2.02 20.72
CA ASP A 433 -13.25 -1.06 21.18
C ASP A 433 -11.86 -1.70 21.44
N ARG A 434 -11.77 -3.03 21.45
CA ARG A 434 -10.56 -3.81 21.72
C ARG A 434 -9.96 -4.40 20.46
N TRP A 435 -8.63 -4.42 20.42
CA TRP A 435 -7.86 -5.25 19.51
C TRP A 435 -8.14 -6.74 19.78
N ARG A 436 -8.55 -7.49 18.76
CA ARG A 436 -8.71 -8.95 18.79
C ARG A 436 -8.69 -9.51 17.36
N PRO A 437 -7.53 -9.93 16.82
CA PRO A 437 -7.43 -10.51 15.47
C PRO A 437 -8.31 -11.74 15.30
N SER A 438 -8.43 -12.58 16.34
CA SER A 438 -9.20 -13.82 16.30
C SER A 438 -10.66 -13.64 15.85
N ARG A 439 -11.26 -12.44 15.99
CA ARG A 439 -12.61 -12.14 15.49
C ARG A 439 -12.77 -12.40 13.98
N TRP A 440 -11.69 -12.27 13.20
CA TRP A 440 -11.70 -12.50 11.75
C TRP A 440 -11.59 -13.99 11.35
N ILE A 441 -11.33 -14.85 12.33
CA ILE A 441 -11.19 -16.31 12.21
C ILE A 441 -12.42 -17.00 12.81
N GLU A 442 -12.85 -16.57 13.99
CA GLU A 442 -14.01 -17.09 14.71
C GLU A 442 -15.37 -16.70 14.08
N ALA A 443 -15.42 -15.60 13.33
CA ALA A 443 -16.66 -15.12 12.71
C ALA A 443 -17.18 -16.10 11.64
N SER A 444 -18.50 -16.34 11.67
CA SER A 444 -19.20 -17.05 10.60
C SER A 444 -19.00 -16.35 9.24
N THR A 445 -19.11 -17.09 8.14
CA THR A 445 -18.92 -16.56 6.78
C THR A 445 -19.75 -15.30 6.51
N GLU A 446 -21.00 -15.25 6.99
CA GLU A 446 -21.86 -14.07 6.84
C GLU A 446 -21.41 -12.91 7.72
N GLN A 447 -21.02 -13.15 8.98
CA GLN A 447 -20.52 -12.08 9.85
C GLN A 447 -19.19 -11.51 9.34
N LYS A 448 -18.30 -12.36 8.82
CA LYS A 448 -17.06 -11.96 8.15
C LYS A 448 -17.35 -11.08 6.93
N ARG A 449 -18.32 -11.47 6.08
CA ARG A 449 -18.79 -10.67 4.94
C ARG A 449 -19.35 -9.31 5.39
N ARG A 450 -20.14 -9.25 6.47
CA ARG A 450 -20.65 -7.99 7.06
C ARG A 450 -19.49 -7.09 7.52
N MET A 451 -18.56 -7.62 8.31
CA MET A 451 -17.37 -6.88 8.76
C MET A 451 -16.54 -6.35 7.59
N GLU A 452 -16.25 -7.17 6.58
CA GLU A 452 -15.44 -6.79 5.41
C GLU A 452 -16.11 -5.71 4.56
N ASN A 453 -17.43 -5.77 4.38
CA ASN A 453 -18.19 -4.72 3.69
C ASN A 453 -18.15 -3.36 4.43
N TYR A 454 -17.91 -3.38 5.74
CA TYR A 454 -17.93 -2.21 6.62
C TYR A 454 -16.52 -1.71 6.97
N MET A 455 -15.48 -2.34 6.43
CA MET A 455 -14.09 -1.87 6.52
C MET A 455 -13.87 -0.64 5.62
N PHE A 456 -13.97 0.53 6.23
CA PHE A 456 -13.88 1.83 5.57
C PHE A 456 -12.47 2.45 5.62
N ALA A 457 -11.45 1.70 6.08
CA ALA A 457 -10.04 2.14 6.15
C ALA A 457 -9.49 2.68 4.82
N PHE A 458 -10.00 2.19 3.67
CA PHE A 458 -9.62 2.64 2.33
C PHE A 458 -10.71 3.47 1.63
N GLY A 459 -11.75 3.91 2.35
CA GLY A 459 -12.97 4.48 1.80
C GLY A 459 -13.80 3.45 1.01
N ALA A 460 -14.82 3.93 0.28
CA ALA A 460 -15.72 3.07 -0.48
C ALA A 460 -16.11 3.60 -1.88
N GLY A 461 -16.67 2.71 -2.69
CA GLY A 461 -17.22 2.94 -4.03
C GLY A 461 -16.28 3.67 -5.00
N SER A 462 -16.82 4.62 -5.76
CA SER A 462 -16.12 5.26 -6.90
C SER A 462 -14.85 6.01 -6.51
N ARG A 463 -14.71 6.39 -5.23
CA ARG A 463 -13.57 7.13 -4.67
C ARG A 463 -12.72 6.28 -3.71
N THR A 464 -12.87 4.95 -3.70
CA THR A 464 -12.02 4.01 -2.94
C THR A 464 -10.53 4.25 -3.24
N CYS A 465 -9.68 4.16 -2.23
CA CYS A 465 -8.23 4.35 -2.34
C CYS A 465 -7.66 3.53 -3.51
N ILE A 466 -6.96 4.20 -4.43
CA ILE A 466 -6.34 3.55 -5.58
C ILE A 466 -5.08 2.76 -5.16
N GLY A 467 -4.39 3.22 -4.12
CA GLY A 467 -3.20 2.59 -3.55
C GLY A 467 -3.46 1.44 -2.57
N LYS A 468 -4.72 1.06 -2.32
CA LYS A 468 -5.08 -0.05 -1.38
C LYS A 468 -4.21 -1.29 -1.61
N ASN A 469 -4.07 -1.68 -2.87
CA ASN A 469 -3.33 -2.85 -3.29
C ASN A 469 -1.80 -2.74 -3.04
N ILE A 470 -1.23 -1.52 -3.10
CA ILE A 470 0.17 -1.26 -2.78
C ILE A 470 0.37 -1.44 -1.28
N SER A 471 -0.44 -0.75 -0.48
CA SER A 471 -0.37 -0.76 0.98
C SER A 471 -0.54 -2.17 1.55
N LEU A 472 -1.44 -2.99 0.97
CA LEU A 472 -1.57 -4.41 1.32
C LEU A 472 -0.34 -5.22 0.91
N LEU A 473 0.21 -5.03 -0.29
CA LEU A 473 1.44 -5.72 -0.72
C LEU A 473 2.61 -5.43 0.24
N GLU A 474 2.77 -4.17 0.64
CA GLU A 474 3.78 -3.74 1.62
C GLU A 474 3.56 -4.39 2.99
N MET A 475 2.34 -4.33 3.54
CA MET A 475 2.01 -4.91 4.85
C MET A 475 2.28 -6.40 4.90
N TYR A 476 1.76 -7.16 3.94
CA TYR A 476 1.85 -8.61 3.95
C TYR A 476 3.27 -9.11 3.67
N LYS A 477 4.13 -8.32 3.00
CA LYS A 477 5.54 -8.71 2.80
C LYS A 477 6.43 -8.31 3.97
N MET A 478 6.36 -7.04 4.41
CA MET A 478 7.28 -6.51 5.40
C MET A 478 7.04 -7.10 6.79
N VAL A 479 5.79 -7.20 7.25
CA VAL A 479 5.47 -7.68 8.61
C VAL A 479 6.04 -9.08 8.89
N PRO A 480 5.75 -10.13 8.09
CA PRO A 480 6.32 -11.45 8.32
C PRO A 480 7.83 -11.51 8.07
N ALA A 481 8.38 -10.81 7.06
CA ALA A 481 9.82 -10.77 6.84
C ALA A 481 10.56 -10.17 8.06
N PHE A 482 10.01 -9.12 8.66
CA PHE A 482 10.56 -8.49 9.85
C PHE A 482 10.46 -9.41 11.07
N LEU A 483 9.28 -10.00 11.32
CA LEU A 483 9.08 -10.92 12.46
C LEU A 483 9.85 -12.24 12.34
N ARG A 484 10.17 -12.70 11.12
CA ARG A 484 11.10 -13.84 10.90
C ARG A 484 12.53 -13.48 11.29
N ARG A 485 12.97 -12.24 11.06
CA ARG A 485 14.35 -11.80 11.28
C ARG A 485 14.66 -11.30 12.70
N TYR A 486 13.71 -10.61 13.33
CA TYR A 486 13.94 -9.86 14.57
C TYR A 486 13.03 -10.28 15.72
N GLU A 487 13.51 -10.07 16.94
CA GLU A 487 12.70 -9.99 18.16
C GLU A 487 12.43 -8.51 18.49
N LEU A 488 11.22 -8.23 18.97
CA LEU A 488 10.72 -6.90 19.28
C LEU A 488 10.32 -6.82 20.75
N GLU A 489 10.94 -5.91 21.49
CA GLU A 489 10.61 -5.64 22.89
C GLU A 489 10.44 -4.14 23.16
N PHE A 490 9.45 -3.79 23.98
CA PHE A 490 9.37 -2.45 24.55
C PHE A 490 10.52 -2.25 25.57
N PRO A 491 11.21 -1.10 25.60
CA PRO A 491 12.21 -0.78 26.62
C PRO A 491 11.61 -0.64 28.03
N SER A 492 10.31 -0.41 28.13
CA SER A 492 9.54 -0.42 29.37
C SER A 492 8.14 -0.96 29.11
N ALA A 493 7.62 -1.77 30.05
CA ALA A 493 6.27 -2.33 29.97
C ALA A 493 5.18 -1.24 29.84
N ASP A 494 5.41 -0.08 30.45
CA ASP A 494 4.47 1.04 30.50
C ASP A 494 4.41 1.87 29.22
N ASN A 495 5.26 1.62 28.22
CA ASN A 495 5.30 2.43 26.99
C ASN A 495 3.96 2.42 26.25
N THR A 496 3.27 3.56 26.19
CA THR A 496 2.04 3.78 25.41
C THR A 496 2.29 4.77 24.28
N TRP A 497 1.60 4.59 23.15
CA TRP A 497 1.64 5.58 22.07
C TRP A 497 0.92 6.89 22.43
N HIS A 498 1.45 8.02 21.97
CA HIS A 498 0.77 9.31 22.02
C HIS A 498 0.28 9.70 20.63
N LEU A 499 -1.03 9.62 20.42
CA LEU A 499 -1.66 9.91 19.13
C LEU A 499 -1.89 11.42 18.95
N ASN A 500 -1.70 11.90 17.72
CA ASN A 500 -1.89 13.31 17.36
C ASN A 500 -2.41 13.42 15.91
N ASN A 501 -3.73 13.55 15.75
CA ASN A 501 -4.45 13.61 14.47
C ASN A 501 -4.31 14.95 13.71
N GLY A 502 -3.14 15.57 13.82
CA GLY A 502 -2.59 16.41 12.74
C GLY A 502 -1.08 16.26 12.58
N LYS A 503 -0.39 15.52 13.45
CA LYS A 503 1.03 15.22 13.39
C LYS A 503 1.20 13.72 13.15
N LEU A 504 1.53 13.34 11.92
CA LEU A 504 1.76 11.95 11.55
C LEU A 504 3.11 11.42 12.12
N LEU A 505 3.97 12.33 12.60
CA LEU A 505 4.84 12.26 13.80
C LEU A 505 5.02 13.70 14.42
N PRO A 506 5.28 13.89 15.74
CA PRO A 506 5.80 15.14 16.30
C PRO A 506 7.31 15.23 16.51
N ILE A 507 7.84 16.42 16.19
CA ILE A 507 8.46 17.33 17.18
C ILE A 507 7.79 18.72 16.98
N LEU A 508 8.17 19.90 17.49
CA LEU A 508 9.12 20.38 18.51
C LEU A 508 8.45 21.62 19.17
N ALA A 509 8.68 21.93 20.45
CA ALA A 509 8.42 23.25 21.07
C ALA A 509 9.25 23.40 22.37
N LEU A 510 9.77 24.61 22.65
CA LEU A 510 10.85 24.86 23.62
C LEU A 510 10.41 25.21 25.06
N SER A 511 11.21 24.74 26.02
CA SER A 511 11.58 25.28 27.36
C SER A 511 10.47 25.70 28.36
N ASN A 512 10.55 25.36 29.66
CA ASN A 512 11.60 25.78 30.59
C ASN A 512 11.48 25.15 32.02
N ILE A 513 12.57 25.19 32.81
CA ILE A 513 12.71 25.02 34.30
C ILE A 513 13.21 23.66 34.88
N CYS A 514 14.33 23.78 35.63
CA CYS A 514 15.07 22.85 36.53
C CYS A 514 15.80 21.63 35.92
N LYS A 515 17.13 21.40 36.03
CA LYS A 515 18.28 21.71 36.94
C LYS A 515 18.77 20.53 37.83
N HIS A 516 19.60 19.62 37.27
CA HIS A 516 21.04 19.38 37.62
C HIS A 516 21.57 17.94 37.37
N HIS A 517 22.84 17.86 36.90
CA HIS A 517 23.69 16.67 36.60
C HIS A 517 23.29 15.88 35.32
N LEU A 518 23.87 16.17 34.13
CA LEU A 518 25.16 15.66 33.57
C LEU A 518 25.27 14.13 33.61
N LEU A 519 25.47 13.40 32.50
CA LEU A 519 26.31 13.69 31.31
C LEU A 519 25.60 13.50 29.94
N ILE A 520 26.27 13.91 28.86
CA ILE A 520 25.67 14.27 27.55
C ILE A 520 25.45 13.06 26.62
N SER A 521 24.23 12.96 26.08
CA SER A 521 23.95 12.46 24.73
C SER A 521 22.88 13.36 24.09
N LEU A 522 22.98 13.60 22.78
CA LEU A 522 22.09 14.48 22.01
C LEU A 522 20.99 13.66 21.33
N LEU A 523 19.71 13.92 21.64
CA LEU A 523 18.60 14.13 20.67
C LEU A 523 17.22 14.18 21.36
N ASP A 524 16.40 15.16 20.95
CA ASP A 524 14.97 15.26 21.30
C ASP A 524 14.21 14.00 20.84
N THR A 525 13.46 13.38 21.75
CA THR A 525 12.54 12.27 21.45
C THR A 525 11.21 12.46 22.18
N ASP A 526 10.23 13.05 21.48
CA ASP A 526 8.82 13.02 21.88
C ASP A 526 8.06 11.93 21.07
N PHE A 527 8.78 10.84 20.80
CA PHE A 527 8.26 9.49 20.56
C PHE A 527 8.90 8.53 21.56
N ASN A 528 8.14 8.13 22.58
CA ASN A 528 8.45 6.94 23.37
C ASN A 528 8.08 5.66 22.60
N THR A 529 8.68 5.54 21.42
CA THR A 529 8.81 4.31 20.63
C THR A 529 10.30 4.04 20.39
N ALA A 530 11.07 4.20 21.46
CA ALA A 530 12.27 3.45 21.71
C ALA A 530 11.98 1.93 21.66
N TRP A 531 12.86 1.11 21.08
CA TRP A 531 12.75 -0.37 21.06
C TRP A 531 14.11 -1.05 21.11
N PHE A 532 14.15 -2.23 21.71
CA PHE A 532 15.23 -3.19 21.46
C PHE A 532 14.87 -4.04 20.25
N VAL A 533 15.74 -4.03 19.24
CA VAL A 533 15.68 -4.96 18.10
C VAL A 533 16.85 -5.92 18.25
N LYS A 534 16.56 -7.09 18.83
CA LYS A 534 17.54 -8.17 18.86
C LYS A 534 17.42 -8.95 17.57
N GLN A 535 18.52 -9.08 16.83
CA GLN A 535 18.58 -10.02 15.73
C GLN A 535 18.36 -11.41 16.31
N LYS A 536 17.39 -12.17 15.78
CA LYS A 536 17.29 -13.58 16.14
C LYS A 536 18.61 -14.24 15.80
N THR A 537 19.11 -15.08 16.70
CA THR A 537 20.14 -16.03 16.31
C THR A 537 19.50 -16.95 15.29
N MET A 538 19.67 -16.63 14.00
CA MET A 538 19.46 -17.63 12.95
C MET A 538 20.31 -18.82 13.40
N SER A 539 19.67 -19.98 13.59
CA SER A 539 20.40 -21.22 13.79
C SER A 539 21.48 -21.26 12.71
N PRO A 540 22.76 -21.51 13.07
CA PRO A 540 23.85 -21.45 12.11
C PRO A 540 23.44 -22.22 10.86
N SER A 541 23.58 -21.55 9.70
CA SER A 541 23.16 -22.00 8.38
C SER A 541 23.05 -23.52 8.35
N LYS A 542 21.83 -24.05 8.18
CA LYS A 542 21.56 -25.49 8.18
C LYS A 542 22.69 -26.15 7.40
N THR A 543 23.52 -26.95 8.06
CA THR A 543 24.39 -27.94 7.41
C THR A 543 23.55 -28.56 6.31
N LEU A 544 23.94 -28.37 5.03
CA LEU A 544 23.06 -28.49 3.86
C LEU A 544 22.02 -29.57 4.13
N ALA A 545 20.74 -29.17 4.19
CA ALA A 545 19.66 -30.12 4.43
C ALA A 545 19.90 -31.31 3.49
N PRO A 546 20.01 -32.54 4.03
CA PRO A 546 20.48 -33.68 3.26
C PRO A 546 19.66 -33.75 1.98
N ARG A 547 20.34 -33.68 0.82
CA ARG A 547 19.70 -33.52 -0.49
C ARG A 547 18.52 -34.47 -0.57
N VAL A 548 17.31 -33.93 -0.55
CA VAL A 548 16.11 -34.74 -0.77
C VAL A 548 16.11 -35.05 -2.26
N GLU A 549 16.51 -36.27 -2.59
CA GLU A 549 16.43 -36.79 -3.95
C GLU A 549 14.96 -36.80 -4.37
N THR A 550 14.57 -35.81 -5.15
CA THR A 550 13.18 -35.58 -5.55
C THR A 550 13.08 -35.50 -7.06
N ASP A 551 11.92 -35.90 -7.57
CA ASP A 551 11.60 -35.79 -8.98
C ASP A 551 10.66 -34.59 -9.19
N VAL A 552 10.60 -34.10 -10.43
CA VAL A 552 9.65 -33.05 -10.83
C VAL A 552 8.84 -33.50 -12.02
N LEU A 553 7.52 -33.46 -11.88
CA LEU A 553 6.59 -33.58 -12.99
C LEU A 553 6.36 -32.19 -13.59
N LEU A 554 6.45 -32.09 -14.92
CA LEU A 554 6.42 -30.83 -15.65
C LEU A 554 5.55 -30.98 -16.91
N ALA A 555 4.56 -30.10 -17.05
CA ALA A 555 3.82 -29.93 -18.28
C ALA A 555 4.71 -29.35 -19.39
N ILE A 556 4.78 -30.04 -20.52
CA ILE A 556 5.43 -29.57 -21.74
C ILE A 556 4.43 -29.61 -22.90
N LYS A 557 4.66 -28.78 -23.91
CA LYS A 557 3.91 -28.86 -25.15
C LYS A 557 4.62 -29.77 -26.16
N PRO A 558 3.89 -30.47 -27.05
CA PRO A 558 4.49 -31.36 -28.04
C PRO A 558 5.54 -30.67 -28.92
N GLU A 559 5.32 -29.42 -29.34
CA GLU A 559 6.28 -28.69 -30.18
C GLU A 559 7.62 -28.40 -29.48
N HIS A 560 7.62 -28.28 -28.15
CA HIS A 560 8.86 -28.10 -27.37
C HIS A 560 9.55 -29.42 -27.07
N LEU A 561 8.77 -30.49 -26.84
CA LEU A 561 9.32 -31.83 -26.65
C LEU A 561 9.99 -32.34 -27.95
N ALA A 562 9.40 -32.06 -29.11
CA ALA A 562 9.97 -32.39 -30.41
C ALA A 562 11.37 -31.79 -30.61
N ASN A 563 11.58 -30.50 -30.31
CA ASN A 563 12.88 -29.82 -30.42
C ASN A 563 13.94 -30.42 -29.48
N ILE A 564 13.51 -30.96 -28.33
CA ILE A 564 14.38 -31.64 -27.38
C ILE A 564 14.79 -33.02 -27.94
N ILE A 565 13.83 -33.77 -28.48
CA ILE A 565 14.07 -35.09 -29.09
C ILE A 565 14.96 -34.97 -30.33
N SER A 566 14.78 -33.95 -31.18
CA SER A 566 15.61 -33.71 -32.36
C SER A 566 17.01 -33.17 -32.05
N ARG A 567 17.32 -32.87 -30.78
CA ARG A 567 18.52 -32.16 -30.31
C ARG A 567 18.70 -30.74 -30.88
N GLU A 568 17.67 -30.14 -31.50
CA GLU A 568 17.68 -28.71 -31.87
C GLU A 568 17.82 -27.81 -30.62
N LYS A 569 17.31 -28.28 -29.48
CA LYS A 569 17.50 -27.68 -28.15
C LYS A 569 17.77 -28.79 -27.13
N ASN A 570 18.53 -28.50 -26.07
CA ASN A 570 18.66 -29.39 -24.91
C ASN A 570 17.91 -28.88 -23.66
N HIS A 571 17.16 -27.78 -23.79
CA HIS A 571 16.36 -27.17 -22.73
C HIS A 571 15.23 -26.31 -23.34
N GLU A 572 13.96 -26.51 -22.94
CA GLU A 572 12.84 -25.69 -23.43
C GLU A 572 11.74 -25.39 -22.38
N TYR A 573 12.10 -25.48 -21.11
CA TYR A 573 11.21 -25.25 -19.96
C TYR A 573 11.60 -23.99 -19.18
N ARG A 574 11.73 -22.89 -19.94
CA ARG A 574 12.15 -21.58 -19.43
C ARG A 574 11.14 -21.06 -18.38
N LYS A 575 11.67 -20.43 -17.32
CA LYS A 575 10.97 -19.78 -16.17
C LYS A 575 10.80 -20.61 -14.89
N TYR A 576 11.26 -21.86 -14.83
CA TYR A 576 11.22 -22.65 -13.60
C TYR A 576 12.58 -22.73 -12.92
N ARG A 577 12.64 -22.50 -11.60
CA ARG A 577 13.83 -22.76 -10.76
C ARG A 577 13.55 -24.01 -9.93
N LEU A 578 14.28 -25.08 -10.21
CA LEU A 578 14.23 -26.35 -9.49
C LEU A 578 15.03 -26.21 -8.19
N LYS A 579 14.58 -26.89 -7.12
CA LYS A 579 15.32 -27.00 -5.84
C LYS A 579 16.59 -27.84 -6.03
N ASP A 580 17.61 -27.57 -5.22
CA ASP A 580 18.83 -28.39 -5.19
C ASP A 580 18.51 -29.79 -4.66
N GLY A 581 18.86 -30.83 -5.42
CA GLY A 581 18.48 -32.22 -5.14
C GLY A 581 17.47 -32.82 -6.13
N VAL A 582 16.94 -32.03 -7.08
CA VAL A 582 16.15 -32.61 -8.18
C VAL A 582 17.04 -33.49 -9.06
N LEU A 583 16.69 -34.77 -9.17
CA LEU A 583 17.42 -35.74 -9.99
C LEU A 583 16.85 -35.89 -11.40
N ARG A 584 15.52 -35.90 -11.53
CA ARG A 584 14.82 -36.31 -12.76
C ARG A 584 13.63 -35.39 -13.06
N LEU A 585 13.38 -35.18 -14.36
CA LEU A 585 12.26 -34.42 -14.90
C LEU A 585 11.33 -35.36 -15.68
N TRP A 586 10.07 -35.39 -15.30
CA TRP A 586 9.01 -36.12 -15.98
C TRP A 586 8.23 -35.16 -16.86
N LEU A 587 8.26 -35.36 -18.16
CA LEU A 587 7.61 -34.48 -19.13
C LEU A 587 6.22 -35.03 -19.47
N TYR A 588 5.19 -34.27 -19.13
CA TYR A 588 3.79 -34.59 -19.42
C TYR A 588 3.27 -33.72 -20.56
N GLU A 589 2.88 -34.33 -21.68
CA GLU A 589 2.38 -33.59 -22.83
C GLU A 589 0.96 -33.05 -22.60
N THR A 590 0.82 -31.73 -22.56
CA THR A 590 -0.50 -31.08 -22.52
C THR A 590 -1.02 -30.91 -23.94
N GLY A 591 -1.78 -31.89 -24.41
CA GLY A 591 -2.13 -32.02 -25.82
C GLY A 591 -3.16 -31.01 -26.37
N SER A 592 -2.94 -30.63 -27.63
CA SER A 592 -3.99 -30.54 -28.64
C SER A 592 -3.49 -31.34 -29.85
N GLY A 593 -4.19 -32.42 -30.21
CA GLY A 593 -3.59 -33.56 -30.92
C GLY A 593 -3.01 -33.27 -32.31
N GLY A 594 -1.83 -33.86 -32.58
CA GLY A 594 -1.21 -33.94 -33.89
C GLY A 594 -0.27 -35.14 -33.95
N VAL A 595 -0.58 -36.12 -34.80
CA VAL A 595 0.32 -37.25 -35.10
C VAL A 595 1.37 -36.77 -36.09
N ILE A 596 2.66 -36.95 -35.78
CA ILE A 596 3.76 -36.61 -36.69
C ILE A 596 4.06 -37.81 -37.61
N PRO A 597 4.11 -37.65 -38.94
CA PRO A 597 4.48 -38.73 -39.87
C PRO A 597 5.96 -39.13 -39.75
N PRO A 598 6.33 -40.36 -40.17
CA PRO A 598 7.73 -40.78 -40.17
C PRO A 598 8.56 -40.08 -41.26
N ASN A 599 9.86 -39.95 -40.98
CA ASN A 599 10.96 -39.53 -41.86
C ASN A 599 11.20 -38.03 -42.09
N THR A 600 12.15 -37.49 -41.32
CA THR A 600 13.29 -36.77 -41.89
C THR A 600 14.59 -37.28 -41.25
N ARG A 601 15.39 -38.02 -42.03
CA ARG A 601 16.77 -38.34 -41.64
C ARG A 601 17.65 -37.12 -41.92
N HIS A 602 18.47 -36.73 -40.95
CA HIS A 602 19.75 -36.10 -41.25
C HIS A 602 20.83 -37.18 -41.21
N GLU A 603 21.77 -37.16 -42.16
CA GLU A 603 22.87 -38.14 -42.18
C GLU A 603 23.94 -37.80 -41.13
N PRO A 604 24.60 -38.81 -40.52
CA PRO A 604 25.65 -38.56 -39.54
C PRO A 604 26.87 -37.88 -40.19
N GLY A 605 27.05 -36.58 -39.94
CA GLY A 605 28.24 -35.82 -40.36
C GLY A 605 28.00 -34.38 -40.78
N SER A 606 26.76 -33.97 -41.07
CA SER A 606 26.44 -32.56 -41.36
C SER A 606 26.15 -31.77 -40.08
N VAL A 607 27.14 -31.01 -39.61
CA VAL A 607 26.90 -29.92 -38.65
C VAL A 607 26.29 -28.74 -39.43
N PRO A 608 25.12 -28.21 -39.03
CA PRO A 608 24.61 -26.97 -39.61
C PRO A 608 25.61 -25.84 -39.40
N THR A 609 26.11 -25.26 -40.48
CA THR A 609 27.01 -24.10 -40.44
C THR A 609 26.24 -22.80 -40.23
N GLU A 610 25.47 -22.72 -39.15
CA GLU A 610 25.04 -21.46 -38.54
C GLU A 610 25.31 -21.52 -37.03
N PRO A 611 25.87 -20.45 -36.43
CA PRO A 611 26.30 -20.47 -35.05
C PRO A 611 25.08 -20.43 -34.12
N PHE A 612 24.90 -21.53 -33.38
CA PHE A 612 24.19 -21.65 -32.11
C PHE A 612 22.93 -20.78 -31.91
N GLY A 613 21.76 -21.44 -31.86
CA GLY A 613 20.54 -20.83 -31.34
C GLY A 613 20.81 -20.10 -30.00
N ILE A 614 20.40 -18.83 -29.94
CA ILE A 614 20.80 -17.82 -28.96
C ILE A 614 20.33 -18.22 -27.54
N GLY A 615 21.12 -19.06 -26.87
CA GLY A 615 20.70 -19.75 -25.64
C GLY A 615 21.86 -20.20 -24.74
N ASN A 616 22.86 -20.91 -25.28
CA ASN A 616 23.99 -21.38 -24.45
C ASN A 616 24.95 -20.26 -24.05
N ASP A 617 25.35 -19.43 -25.01
CA ASP A 617 26.38 -18.40 -24.74
C ASP A 617 25.86 -17.28 -23.84
N ASP A 618 24.59 -16.88 -23.98
CA ASP A 618 23.98 -15.88 -23.10
C ASP A 618 23.65 -16.41 -21.70
N PHE A 619 23.35 -17.71 -21.57
CA PHE A 619 23.22 -18.36 -20.26
C PHE A 619 24.59 -18.39 -19.54
N ASN A 620 25.64 -18.85 -20.21
CA ASN A 620 26.99 -18.90 -19.66
C ASN A 620 27.61 -17.51 -19.44
N ALA A 621 27.23 -16.50 -20.23
CA ALA A 621 27.65 -15.10 -20.07
C ALA A 621 26.72 -14.27 -19.16
N GLY A 622 25.68 -14.86 -18.58
CA GLY A 622 24.77 -14.19 -17.64
C GLY A 622 23.97 -13.01 -18.22
N ARG A 623 23.72 -12.99 -19.54
CA ARG A 623 23.00 -11.88 -20.19
C ARG A 623 21.49 -11.97 -19.94
N LYS A 624 20.91 -10.80 -19.64
CA LYS A 624 19.54 -10.66 -19.13
C LYS A 624 18.51 -10.90 -20.25
N GLU A 625 17.86 -12.08 -20.27
CA GLU A 625 16.39 -12.18 -20.51
C GLU A 625 15.79 -13.60 -20.36
N SER A 626 16.58 -14.68 -20.33
CA SER A 626 16.08 -16.04 -20.02
C SER A 626 16.64 -16.54 -18.68
N LYS A 627 15.81 -16.54 -17.62
CA LYS A 627 16.33 -16.63 -16.24
C LYS A 627 16.75 -18.00 -15.71
N TYR A 628 16.16 -19.10 -16.19
CA TYR A 628 16.56 -20.47 -15.80
C TYR A 628 16.26 -21.44 -16.94
N GLY A 629 17.19 -22.34 -17.19
CA GLY A 629 17.08 -23.50 -18.07
C GLY A 629 18.10 -24.53 -17.63
N TYR A 630 17.69 -25.78 -17.47
CA TYR A 630 18.57 -26.88 -17.07
C TYR A 630 18.86 -27.71 -18.32
N PRO A 631 20.10 -28.15 -18.56
CA PRO A 631 20.38 -29.05 -19.67
C PRO A 631 19.79 -30.42 -19.34
N ILE A 632 18.95 -30.96 -20.23
CA ILE A 632 18.63 -32.39 -20.18
C ILE A 632 19.92 -33.13 -20.56
N LEU A 633 20.33 -34.10 -19.74
CA LEU A 633 21.55 -34.91 -19.97
C LEU A 633 21.24 -36.20 -20.73
N GLU A 634 20.07 -36.78 -20.49
CA GLU A 634 19.52 -37.97 -21.15
C GLU A 634 17.99 -37.84 -21.19
N LEU A 635 17.34 -38.33 -22.25
CA LEU A 635 15.87 -38.40 -22.33
C LEU A 635 15.42 -39.83 -22.57
N TYR A 636 14.35 -40.24 -21.89
CA TYR A 636 13.77 -41.58 -21.97
C TYR A 636 12.26 -41.49 -22.26
N GLU A 637 11.79 -42.34 -23.17
CA GLU A 637 10.39 -42.58 -23.48
C GLU A 637 9.91 -43.80 -22.68
N LEU A 638 8.75 -43.70 -22.02
CA LEU A 638 8.12 -44.84 -21.34
C LEU A 638 7.35 -45.68 -22.37
N ALA A 639 7.52 -47.01 -22.37
CA ALA A 639 6.74 -47.89 -23.23
C ALA A 639 5.23 -47.84 -22.91
N ASN A 640 4.88 -47.53 -21.65
CA ASN A 640 3.51 -47.30 -21.20
C ASN A 640 3.43 -45.95 -20.44
N PRO A 641 3.00 -44.85 -21.10
CA PRO A 641 2.86 -43.54 -20.47
C PRO A 641 1.80 -43.52 -19.35
N LEU A 642 1.99 -42.65 -18.36
CA LEU A 642 1.05 -42.47 -17.24
C LEU A 642 -0.24 -41.78 -17.70
N THR A 643 -1.39 -42.41 -17.43
CA THR A 643 -2.68 -41.78 -17.66
C THR A 643 -3.05 -40.81 -16.53
N LEU A 644 -3.86 -39.79 -16.87
CA LEU A 644 -4.45 -38.86 -15.90
C LEU A 644 -5.24 -39.57 -14.79
N ASN A 645 -5.80 -40.75 -15.09
CA ASN A 645 -6.59 -41.53 -14.14
C ASN A 645 -5.72 -42.28 -13.13
N GLU A 646 -4.59 -42.85 -13.57
CA GLU A 646 -3.59 -43.44 -12.66
C GLU A 646 -2.98 -42.35 -11.76
N MET A 647 -2.64 -41.19 -12.31
CA MET A 647 -2.16 -40.02 -11.55
C MET A 647 -3.13 -39.62 -10.41
N LYS A 648 -4.44 -39.58 -10.71
CA LYS A 648 -5.49 -39.29 -9.73
C LYS A 648 -5.64 -40.37 -8.66
N THR A 649 -5.74 -41.63 -9.08
CA THR A 649 -6.08 -42.74 -8.19
C THR A 649 -4.93 -43.15 -7.28
N ARG A 650 -3.70 -43.16 -7.78
CA ARG A 650 -2.53 -43.66 -7.05
C ARG A 650 -1.76 -42.57 -6.30
N TRP A 651 -1.72 -41.33 -6.80
CA TRP A 651 -0.95 -40.22 -6.20
C TRP A 651 -1.81 -39.02 -5.76
N LYS A 652 -3.15 -39.15 -5.75
CA LYS A 652 -4.12 -38.11 -5.31
C LYS A 652 -3.99 -36.75 -6.02
N MET A 653 -3.38 -36.70 -7.21
CA MET A 653 -3.21 -35.46 -7.97
C MET A 653 -4.56 -34.98 -8.52
N GLY A 654 -4.96 -33.74 -8.24
CA GLY A 654 -6.30 -33.22 -8.59
C GLY A 654 -6.60 -33.12 -10.09
N GLY A 655 -5.60 -33.19 -10.96
CA GLY A 655 -5.70 -33.06 -12.41
C GLY A 655 -4.33 -33.17 -13.08
N ALA A 656 -4.27 -32.83 -14.37
CA ALA A 656 -3.00 -32.63 -15.05
C ALA A 656 -2.27 -31.42 -14.44
N PRO A 657 -0.95 -31.46 -14.28
CA PRO A 657 -0.20 -30.28 -13.85
C PRO A 657 -0.38 -29.16 -14.89
N MET A 658 -0.79 -27.97 -14.45
CA MET A 658 -0.83 -26.77 -15.33
C MET A 658 0.51 -26.00 -15.32
N GLY A 659 1.59 -26.68 -14.96
CA GLY A 659 2.91 -26.12 -14.65
C GLY A 659 3.86 -27.24 -14.25
N TRP A 660 4.46 -27.14 -13.06
CA TRP A 660 5.32 -28.18 -12.49
C TRP A 660 4.89 -28.53 -11.06
N GLN A 661 5.26 -29.73 -10.60
CA GLN A 661 5.00 -30.22 -9.25
C GLN A 661 6.13 -31.18 -8.80
N TYR A 662 6.62 -31.04 -7.57
CA TYR A 662 7.52 -32.04 -6.97
C TYR A 662 6.77 -33.34 -6.73
N VAL A 663 7.42 -34.46 -7.06
CA VAL A 663 6.91 -35.82 -6.84
C VAL A 663 8.00 -36.66 -6.15
N THR A 664 7.55 -37.68 -5.43
CA THR A 664 8.42 -38.63 -4.73
C THR A 664 9.26 -39.43 -5.73
N SER A 665 10.44 -39.88 -5.29
CA SER A 665 11.44 -40.55 -6.12
C SER A 665 11.03 -41.96 -6.59
N ASP A 666 10.03 -42.56 -5.93
CA ASP A 666 9.41 -43.85 -6.22
C ASP A 666 8.82 -43.94 -7.63
N LEU A 667 8.40 -42.80 -8.21
CA LEU A 667 7.85 -42.72 -9.57
C LEU A 667 8.78 -43.32 -10.63
N TRP A 668 10.11 -43.21 -10.43
CA TRP A 668 11.12 -43.80 -11.31
C TRP A 668 11.42 -45.25 -10.96
N GLU A 669 11.51 -45.58 -9.68
CA GLU A 669 11.96 -46.90 -9.21
C GLU A 669 11.02 -48.01 -9.69
N ASP A 670 9.71 -47.77 -9.63
CA ASP A 670 8.65 -48.62 -10.21
C ASP A 670 8.78 -48.87 -11.73
N ARG A 671 9.44 -47.98 -12.45
CA ARG A 671 9.49 -47.94 -13.93
C ARG A 671 10.88 -48.23 -14.50
N ARG A 672 11.93 -48.14 -13.68
CA ARG A 672 13.33 -48.30 -14.08
C ARG A 672 13.67 -49.73 -14.47
N GLY A 673 13.17 -50.71 -13.72
CA GLY A 673 13.56 -52.12 -13.85
C GLY A 673 15.06 -52.37 -13.58
N GLU A 674 15.45 -53.66 -13.61
CA GLU A 674 16.86 -54.05 -13.72
C GLU A 674 17.31 -54.01 -15.20
N ASP A 675 18.61 -54.05 -15.50
CA ASP A 675 19.15 -53.59 -16.81
C ASP A 675 18.60 -54.30 -18.08
N GLU A 676 18.12 -55.54 -17.99
CA GLU A 676 17.38 -56.19 -19.09
C GLU A 676 15.93 -55.70 -19.18
N GLU A 677 15.19 -55.77 -18.07
CA GLU A 677 13.79 -55.33 -17.95
C GLU A 677 13.62 -53.83 -18.27
N ARG A 678 14.65 -53.02 -17.98
CA ARG A 678 14.74 -51.60 -18.31
C ARG A 678 14.59 -51.34 -19.81
N ARG A 679 15.17 -52.20 -20.66
CA ARG A 679 15.09 -52.07 -22.13
C ARG A 679 13.69 -52.35 -22.67
N GLU A 680 12.91 -53.15 -21.95
CA GLU A 680 11.52 -53.45 -22.28
C GLU A 680 10.55 -52.36 -21.76
N LYS A 681 10.89 -51.71 -20.64
CA LYS A 681 10.05 -50.67 -20.00
C LYS A 681 10.30 -49.25 -20.51
N VAL A 682 11.54 -48.89 -20.85
CA VAL A 682 11.91 -47.53 -21.29
C VAL A 682 12.91 -47.52 -22.45
N LYS A 683 12.71 -46.60 -23.39
CA LYS A 683 13.57 -46.41 -24.56
C LYS A 683 14.33 -45.09 -24.44
N LYS A 684 15.66 -45.12 -24.50
CA LYS A 684 16.47 -43.89 -24.55
C LYS A 684 16.27 -43.18 -25.90
N LEU A 685 15.90 -41.91 -25.87
CA LEU A 685 15.68 -41.07 -27.06
C LEU A 685 16.90 -40.22 -27.43
N PHE A 686 17.66 -39.78 -26.43
CA PHE A 686 18.77 -38.83 -26.56
C PHE A 686 19.94 -39.24 -25.66
#